data_AF-A0A433F494-F1
#
_entry.id   AF-A0A433F494-F1
#
_cell.length_a   1.000
_cell.length_b   1.000
_cell.length_c   1.000
_cell.angle_alpha   90.00
_cell.angle_beta   90.00
_cell.angle_gamma   90.00
#
_symmetry.space_group_name_H-M   'P 1'
#
loop_
_entity.id
_entity.type
_entity.pdbx_description
1 polymer ?
#
loop_
_entity_poly.entity_id
_entity_poly.type
_entity_poly.pdbx_seq_one_letter_code
_entity_poly.pdbx_strand_id
1 'polypeptide(L)'
;MNKLVCISVLASSLLAITACGGGGGSDSNPSVAPTPLPAPITSIEKIQDASNYTSSELQSAAVSIANEDYAGSNVSPEMTPSIAEEAYSLLFGESQLVIPSIGEEDFSDAIDANGNVDATYQCGERGTVRYLGKIESNETAKLSLTYSNCQYYYDDVTLNGRAALDILSLSEDNFHFVTYFGDLQWAYDDVITTLSGYASYKNTGTDYETGYSDTFENYITARIGDKSYKIDTTSNETYSYYSNAVSMEGDIYIGDVGKVSILLDVNGEYPPYLYETTFFMEGANKAAFIFEQGPVKFVVDTDGDEVFDMGVYYNDVYELLYGNNDKTLLPIDELSLPPYVGTPYLLDPWWDEVYTTSTIMVEPTEYYDPDNTNEELTISYRWYLNEVLLDDYTEATLPPNVAVFGDKLQVSAVVSDGVNVVESWPLEIELQDSPAEVVIDNLPDEIQAGDYVEFSVLINDPDTGESSTGAGLIAGPDGVTLSDNGVISWQVPNEQLFPVQYFTFTFSDNSSDPQTYIERDVAVLSDRDITLARSGLLVPSQNNAMHVADITGDGNNELVSTDSNSNVFTLSLINGRYQQTWLYPYMLPTDGLLRQVLISDVNSDDKDDILVVTEYGVSVITDTNKMAESLIESDLEIKSAILTDIDGDGIEELIYLVAAENYSDDTTANVIALDSPETTLFSFNVGNAKEIAVANVDDDSALELVANSGFVYDLATGENQWVKSNGFGDAHIAVPDFDGDGVSEIVGADYWGYIEVYSAITKVQLDNFDNFNTCDINDAVLSGQSVLLVGDCQWGDVTAYTMIDGNLSELWRVSSQDHGVTSITVGDIDNDGSTEVLWGTGVSTTGADELITAELNGSTITIKENTAEVQLDSFSSAGWANVIDNDERAIFFISSTESGYGSSRYIMLDKEGNIELSDTVSENWGAGTNSIATDFNNDGAGDLFTSTTNYYDGSFAAIQLHNGEVHWQYESSSNSNIGIIEALDMNFDGFTDALVMIGTELNIFDIQNQLIIANYNIGHVTHLAPFISNGSAFVALTTNESGMEVLKITDAGLSQAASVDGICDQLITINADSDEQPELACTNHDDELIVYDFSGEALTESLRASIPADITNIQADVTTEQNQNLIGVSHNTADFSLNIYSHLVSFGTDGFVRWRGPAFASRQGQDYGNLKVRKADLGNLEIQTSTYSSAIWVH
;
A
#
# COMPACT_ATOMS: atom_id res chain seq x y z
N MET A 1 16.58 -50.56 1.53
CA MET A 1 16.96 -49.26 0.97
C MET A 1 18.41 -49.00 1.39
N ASN A 2 19.32 -49.76 0.79
CA ASN A 2 20.77 -49.61 0.85
C ASN A 2 21.11 -49.37 -0.64
N LYS A 3 21.40 -48.12 -1.06
CA LYS A 3 21.51 -47.75 -2.50
C LYS A 3 22.58 -48.56 -3.26
N LEU A 4 23.38 -49.32 -2.52
CA LEU A 4 24.34 -50.33 -2.98
C LEU A 4 23.74 -51.63 -3.54
N VAL A 5 22.43 -51.92 -3.39
CA VAL A 5 21.79 -53.05 -4.09
C VAL A 5 20.34 -52.71 -4.46
N CYS A 6 20.17 -51.90 -5.51
CA CYS A 6 18.97 -51.95 -6.35
C CYS A 6 19.36 -52.61 -7.68
N ILE A 7 19.35 -53.95 -7.73
CA ILE A 7 19.47 -54.69 -8.99
C ILE A 7 18.08 -55.24 -9.32
N SER A 8 17.48 -54.70 -10.38
CA SER A 8 16.23 -55.15 -10.99
C SER A 8 16.42 -56.48 -11.73
N VAL A 9 16.54 -57.60 -11.00
CA VAL A 9 16.46 -58.92 -11.62
C VAL A 9 14.98 -59.28 -11.83
N LEU A 10 14.49 -59.23 -13.07
CA LEU A 10 13.17 -59.74 -13.46
C LEU A 10 13.09 -61.24 -13.16
N ALA A 11 12.55 -61.60 -11.99
CA ALA A 11 12.16 -62.97 -11.63
C ALA A 11 11.04 -63.55 -12.53
N SER A 12 10.50 -62.77 -13.47
CA SER A 12 9.41 -63.16 -14.37
C SER A 12 9.86 -63.98 -15.59
N SER A 13 11.13 -63.97 -15.99
CA SER A 13 11.62 -64.70 -17.18
C SER A 13 12.00 -66.16 -16.91
N LEU A 14 12.22 -66.55 -15.64
CA LEU A 14 12.61 -67.91 -15.25
C LEU A 14 11.42 -68.85 -14.92
N LEU A 15 10.20 -68.32 -14.77
CA LEU A 15 9.03 -69.09 -14.33
C LEU A 15 8.17 -69.70 -15.48
N ALA A 16 8.58 -69.55 -16.74
CA ALA A 16 7.73 -69.82 -17.89
C ALA A 16 8.17 -70.96 -18.83
N ILE A 17 8.73 -72.08 -18.35
CA ILE A 17 8.88 -73.29 -19.19
C ILE A 17 8.58 -74.57 -18.40
N THR A 18 7.39 -75.15 -18.59
CA THR A 18 7.09 -76.54 -18.18
C THR A 18 6.49 -77.36 -19.34
N ALA A 19 6.95 -78.62 -19.42
CA ALA A 19 6.39 -79.79 -20.10
C ALA A 19 6.76 -80.07 -21.58
N CYS A 20 7.74 -80.98 -21.80
CA CYS A 20 7.49 -82.30 -22.43
C CYS A 20 8.72 -83.26 -22.36
N GLY A 21 8.62 -84.32 -21.53
CA GLY A 21 8.96 -85.73 -21.83
C GLY A 21 10.40 -86.20 -22.19
N GLY A 22 11.06 -86.86 -21.24
CA GLY A 22 11.31 -88.32 -21.29
C GLY A 22 12.51 -88.93 -22.06
N GLY A 23 13.60 -89.22 -21.34
CA GLY A 23 14.24 -90.56 -21.22
C GLY A 23 15.07 -91.21 -22.35
N GLY A 24 16.36 -91.50 -22.06
CA GLY A 24 16.98 -92.82 -22.37
C GLY A 24 18.36 -92.88 -23.08
N GLY A 25 19.44 -93.07 -22.31
CA GLY A 25 20.40 -94.19 -22.47
C GLY A 25 21.52 -94.19 -23.55
N SER A 26 22.75 -93.97 -23.07
CA SER A 26 24.05 -94.65 -23.36
C SER A 26 24.74 -94.65 -24.75
N ASP A 27 26.03 -94.26 -24.68
CA ASP A 27 27.25 -94.71 -25.39
C ASP A 27 27.42 -94.50 -26.90
N SER A 28 28.43 -93.69 -27.28
CA SER A 28 29.69 -94.20 -27.86
C SER A 28 30.63 -93.07 -28.33
N ASN A 29 31.87 -93.12 -27.83
CA ASN A 29 33.04 -92.40 -28.35
C ASN A 29 33.37 -92.93 -29.77
N PRO A 30 33.91 -92.14 -30.72
CA PRO A 30 35.36 -91.86 -30.65
C PRO A 30 35.86 -90.53 -31.29
N SER A 31 36.87 -89.97 -30.62
CA SER A 31 38.15 -89.43 -31.13
C SER A 31 38.24 -88.77 -32.52
N VAL A 32 38.88 -87.60 -32.62
CA VAL A 32 40.30 -87.43 -33.02
C VAL A 32 40.76 -85.95 -32.92
N ALA A 33 41.68 -85.70 -31.98
CA ALA A 33 42.93 -84.90 -32.03
C ALA A 33 42.92 -83.37 -32.34
N PRO A 34 44.05 -82.64 -32.12
CA PRO A 34 44.39 -81.94 -30.88
C PRO A 34 44.69 -80.43 -31.08
N THR A 35 44.70 -79.63 -30.01
CA THR A 35 45.29 -78.27 -29.99
C THR A 35 45.71 -77.87 -28.54
N PRO A 36 46.61 -76.87 -28.34
CA PRO A 36 47.48 -76.73 -27.17
C PRO A 36 46.81 -76.17 -25.89
N LEU A 37 47.49 -76.33 -24.75
CA LEU A 37 47.11 -75.94 -23.37
C LEU A 37 46.81 -74.43 -23.18
N PRO A 38 45.78 -74.02 -22.41
CA PRO A 38 45.59 -72.63 -22.00
C PRO A 38 46.35 -72.25 -20.71
N ALA A 39 46.63 -70.96 -20.55
CA ALA A 39 47.25 -70.31 -19.39
C ALA A 39 46.40 -70.44 -18.10
N PRO A 40 46.94 -70.21 -16.88
CA PRO A 40 46.12 -70.16 -15.66
C PRO A 40 45.07 -69.06 -15.79
N ILE A 41 43.82 -69.40 -15.49
CA ILE A 41 42.66 -68.53 -15.65
C ILE A 41 42.66 -67.48 -14.52
N THR A 42 42.58 -66.21 -14.88
CA THR A 42 42.57 -65.04 -13.97
C THR A 42 41.21 -64.87 -13.27
N SER A 43 41.16 -64.15 -12.14
CA SER A 43 39.92 -63.90 -11.39
C SER A 43 38.84 -63.24 -12.25
N ILE A 44 39.23 -62.32 -13.13
CA ILE A 44 38.29 -61.62 -14.02
C ILE A 44 37.75 -62.52 -15.14
N GLU A 45 38.56 -63.47 -15.63
CA GLU A 45 38.10 -64.49 -16.58
C GLU A 45 37.10 -65.45 -15.94
N LYS A 46 37.16 -65.66 -14.61
CA LYS A 46 36.12 -66.41 -13.88
C LYS A 46 34.78 -65.67 -13.83
N ILE A 47 34.80 -64.34 -13.60
CA ILE A 47 33.58 -63.51 -13.64
C ILE A 47 32.98 -63.45 -15.05
N GLN A 48 33.83 -63.43 -16.08
CA GLN A 48 33.39 -63.38 -17.48
C GLN A 48 32.76 -64.69 -17.99
N ASP A 49 33.00 -65.82 -17.31
CA ASP A 49 32.46 -67.14 -17.65
C ASP A 49 31.99 -67.89 -16.38
N ALA A 50 31.08 -67.27 -15.65
CA ALA A 50 30.71 -67.64 -14.29
C ALA A 50 30.07 -69.03 -14.20
N SER A 51 29.38 -69.46 -15.26
CA SER A 51 28.71 -70.77 -15.32
C SER A 51 29.64 -71.98 -15.17
N ASN A 52 30.95 -71.80 -15.43
CA ASN A 52 31.95 -72.86 -15.29
C ASN A 52 32.59 -72.93 -13.88
N TYR A 53 32.16 -72.09 -12.94
CA TYR A 53 32.74 -71.99 -11.59
C TYR A 53 31.70 -72.11 -10.48
N THR A 54 32.14 -72.55 -9.30
CA THR A 54 31.29 -72.61 -8.10
C THR A 54 31.11 -71.22 -7.48
N SER A 55 30.03 -71.00 -6.74
CA SER A 55 29.74 -69.71 -6.07
C SER A 55 30.88 -69.27 -5.14
N SER A 56 31.49 -70.23 -4.43
CA SER A 56 32.66 -69.96 -3.58
C SER A 56 33.89 -69.53 -4.38
N GLU A 57 34.09 -70.08 -5.59
CA GLU A 57 35.18 -69.67 -6.49
C GLU A 57 34.93 -68.28 -7.09
N LEU A 58 33.67 -67.92 -7.38
CA LEU A 58 33.27 -66.60 -7.86
C LEU A 58 33.39 -65.54 -6.77
N GLN A 59 32.92 -65.82 -5.55
CA GLN A 59 33.09 -64.94 -4.39
C GLN A 59 34.57 -64.72 -4.08
N SER A 60 35.38 -65.78 -4.09
CA SER A 60 36.83 -65.65 -3.89
C SER A 60 37.50 -64.83 -5.01
N ALA A 61 37.03 -64.96 -6.25
CA ALA A 61 37.52 -64.18 -7.38
C ALA A 61 37.16 -62.70 -7.23
N ALA A 62 35.90 -62.40 -6.89
CA ALA A 62 35.41 -61.05 -6.63
C ALA A 62 36.15 -60.35 -5.48
N VAL A 63 36.34 -61.04 -4.35
CA VAL A 63 37.13 -60.54 -3.20
C VAL A 63 38.58 -60.26 -3.60
N SER A 64 39.19 -61.12 -4.43
CA SER A 64 40.55 -60.89 -4.94
C SER A 64 40.62 -59.63 -5.80
N ILE A 65 39.65 -59.42 -6.70
CA ILE A 65 39.62 -58.25 -7.58
C ILE A 65 39.39 -56.97 -6.76
N ALA A 66 38.41 -56.96 -5.85
CA ALA A 66 38.16 -55.82 -4.96
C ALA A 66 39.40 -55.42 -4.14
N ASN A 67 40.10 -56.39 -3.56
CA ASN A 67 41.33 -56.10 -2.81
C ASN A 67 42.49 -55.63 -3.71
N GLU A 68 42.57 -56.08 -4.96
CA GLU A 68 43.55 -55.60 -5.93
C GLU A 68 43.24 -54.18 -6.44
N ASP A 69 41.95 -53.87 -6.59
CA ASP A 69 41.48 -52.56 -7.06
C ASP A 69 41.52 -51.48 -5.97
N TYR A 70 41.46 -51.88 -4.70
CA TYR A 70 41.53 -50.94 -3.58
C TYR A 70 42.96 -50.46 -3.38
N ALA A 71 43.23 -49.21 -3.76
CA ALA A 71 44.55 -48.59 -3.66
C ALA A 71 44.75 -47.74 -2.40
N GLY A 72 43.74 -47.64 -1.53
CA GLY A 72 43.73 -46.75 -0.36
C GLY A 72 44.37 -47.32 0.91
N SER A 73 44.30 -46.53 1.99
CA SER A 73 44.82 -46.87 3.32
C SER A 73 43.92 -47.90 4.04
N ASN A 74 44.53 -48.75 4.88
CA ASN A 74 43.80 -49.65 5.80
C ASN A 74 44.07 -49.30 7.28
N VAL A 75 44.71 -48.16 7.54
CA VAL A 75 44.98 -47.68 8.90
C VAL A 75 43.70 -47.05 9.46
N SER A 76 43.39 -47.24 10.73
CA SER A 76 42.29 -46.54 11.37
C SER A 76 42.66 -45.06 11.61
N PRO A 77 41.93 -44.08 11.04
CA PRO A 77 42.23 -42.66 11.15
C PRO A 77 41.72 -42.08 12.48
N GLU A 78 42.29 -40.97 12.95
CA GLU A 78 41.60 -40.17 13.98
C GLU A 78 40.33 -39.57 13.38
N MET A 79 39.19 -39.74 14.06
CA MET A 79 37.89 -39.29 13.60
C MET A 79 37.78 -37.76 13.71
N THR A 80 37.33 -37.15 12.63
CA THR A 80 37.04 -35.70 12.52
C THR A 80 35.65 -35.53 11.91
N PRO A 81 35.01 -34.35 12.07
CA PRO A 81 33.71 -34.06 11.44
C PRO A 81 33.69 -34.40 9.94
N SER A 82 34.71 -33.95 9.19
CA SER A 82 34.83 -34.22 7.75
C SER A 82 34.92 -35.71 7.40
N ILE A 83 35.65 -36.53 8.17
CA ILE A 83 35.74 -37.98 7.93
C ILE A 83 34.40 -38.66 8.22
N ALA A 84 33.71 -38.21 9.27
CA ALA A 84 32.41 -38.73 9.65
C ALA A 84 31.31 -38.36 8.65
N GLU A 85 31.29 -37.12 8.16
CA GLU A 85 30.43 -36.66 7.06
C GLU A 85 30.65 -37.48 5.79
N GLU A 86 31.91 -37.66 5.36
CA GLU A 86 32.25 -38.45 4.17
C GLU A 86 31.81 -39.91 4.34
N ALA A 87 31.98 -40.49 5.53
CA ALA A 87 31.50 -41.83 5.88
C ALA A 87 29.96 -41.94 5.79
N TYR A 88 29.24 -40.98 6.37
CA TYR A 88 27.78 -40.97 6.39
C TYR A 88 27.20 -40.73 4.99
N SER A 89 27.73 -39.76 4.25
CA SER A 89 27.33 -39.46 2.88
C SER A 89 27.64 -40.61 1.91
N LEU A 90 28.73 -41.37 2.10
CA LEU A 90 29.04 -42.53 1.26
C LEU A 90 27.99 -43.65 1.41
N LEU A 91 27.45 -43.82 2.62
CA LEU A 91 26.47 -44.87 2.93
C LEU A 91 25.04 -44.45 2.62
N PHE A 92 24.68 -43.19 2.89
CA PHE A 92 23.29 -42.72 2.93
C PHE A 92 23.01 -41.47 2.06
N GLY A 93 24.04 -40.80 1.56
CA GLY A 93 23.90 -39.60 0.71
C GLY A 93 23.46 -39.92 -0.73
N GLU A 94 23.17 -38.87 -1.51
CA GLU A 94 22.58 -39.03 -2.85
C GLU A 94 23.58 -39.11 -4.01
N SER A 95 24.85 -38.72 -3.83
CA SER A 95 25.63 -38.24 -4.97
C SER A 95 26.83 -39.08 -5.45
N GLN A 96 27.26 -40.19 -4.83
CA GLN A 96 28.55 -40.81 -5.24
C GLN A 96 28.60 -42.32 -5.51
N LEU A 97 27.75 -43.19 -4.91
CA LEU A 97 27.80 -44.64 -5.19
C LEU A 97 26.42 -45.25 -5.41
N VAL A 98 25.72 -44.74 -6.43
CA VAL A 98 24.48 -45.36 -6.93
C VAL A 98 24.85 -46.36 -8.03
N ILE A 99 24.64 -47.65 -7.78
CA ILE A 99 24.88 -48.69 -8.80
C ILE A 99 23.74 -48.62 -9.83
N PRO A 100 24.03 -48.41 -11.13
CA PRO A 100 22.99 -48.43 -12.15
C PRO A 100 22.35 -49.81 -12.29
N SER A 101 21.11 -49.87 -12.78
CA SER A 101 20.43 -51.13 -13.06
C SER A 101 21.26 -51.99 -14.01
N ILE A 102 21.46 -53.27 -13.66
CA ILE A 102 22.16 -54.25 -14.51
C ILE A 102 21.27 -55.46 -14.77
N GLY A 103 21.41 -56.05 -15.94
CA GLY A 103 20.76 -57.32 -16.25
C GLY A 103 19.32 -57.20 -16.76
N GLU A 104 18.93 -56.04 -17.31
CA GLU A 104 17.54 -55.72 -17.67
C GLU A 104 16.94 -56.51 -18.84
N GLU A 105 17.77 -57.14 -19.68
CA GLU A 105 17.29 -57.80 -20.90
C GLU A 105 16.55 -59.12 -20.61
N ASP A 106 15.42 -59.31 -21.28
CA ASP A 106 14.74 -60.61 -21.28
C ASP A 106 15.49 -61.60 -22.18
N PHE A 107 16.27 -62.47 -21.55
CA PHE A 107 17.02 -63.52 -22.21
C PHE A 107 16.28 -64.85 -22.37
N SER A 108 14.99 -64.92 -21.99
CA SER A 108 14.21 -66.16 -21.98
C SER A 108 14.19 -66.90 -23.33
N ASP A 109 14.11 -66.15 -24.43
CA ASP A 109 14.12 -66.68 -25.79
C ASP A 109 15.50 -67.20 -26.26
N ALA A 110 16.59 -66.87 -25.54
CA ALA A 110 17.96 -67.30 -25.85
C ALA A 110 18.41 -68.55 -25.09
N ILE A 111 17.55 -69.11 -24.23
CA ILE A 111 17.84 -70.32 -23.46
C ILE A 111 17.78 -71.53 -24.39
N ASP A 112 18.89 -72.25 -24.54
CA ASP A 112 18.92 -73.48 -25.32
C ASP A 112 18.24 -74.66 -24.59
N ALA A 113 18.04 -75.78 -25.29
CA ALA A 113 17.40 -76.97 -24.71
C ALA A 113 18.16 -77.59 -23.51
N ASN A 114 19.40 -77.18 -23.26
CA ASN A 114 20.22 -77.61 -22.13
C ASN A 114 20.35 -76.54 -21.02
N GLY A 115 19.61 -75.44 -21.14
CA GLY A 115 19.63 -74.32 -20.20
C GLY A 115 20.80 -73.34 -20.39
N ASN A 116 21.59 -73.45 -21.47
CA ASN A 116 22.69 -72.50 -21.71
C ASN A 116 22.16 -71.23 -22.37
N VAL A 117 22.77 -70.09 -22.02
CA VAL A 117 22.51 -68.77 -22.60
C VAL A 117 23.83 -68.24 -23.18
N ASP A 118 23.83 -67.89 -24.46
CA ASP A 118 24.92 -67.11 -25.10
C ASP A 118 24.30 -66.17 -26.13
N ALA A 119 23.92 -64.99 -25.68
CA ALA A 119 23.23 -64.01 -26.51
C ALA A 119 23.74 -62.60 -26.25
N THR A 120 23.70 -61.76 -27.28
CA THR A 120 24.07 -60.35 -27.21
C THR A 120 22.87 -59.50 -27.58
N TYR A 121 22.51 -58.59 -26.70
CA TYR A 121 21.39 -57.66 -26.83
C TYR A 121 21.91 -56.25 -27.07
N GLN A 122 21.12 -55.44 -27.78
CA GLN A 122 21.37 -54.00 -27.89
C GLN A 122 20.77 -53.35 -26.66
N CYS A 123 21.55 -52.52 -25.98
CA CYS A 123 21.00 -51.73 -24.87
C CYS A 123 20.13 -50.62 -25.45
N GLY A 124 19.00 -50.33 -24.80
CA GLY A 124 17.89 -49.56 -25.34
C GLY A 124 18.27 -48.44 -26.31
N GLU A 125 19.14 -47.52 -25.90
CA GLU A 125 19.57 -46.37 -26.70
C GLU A 125 20.83 -46.66 -27.56
N ARG A 126 21.89 -47.21 -26.96
CA ARG A 126 23.14 -47.56 -27.66
C ARG A 126 23.98 -48.61 -26.94
N GLY A 127 24.87 -49.26 -27.69
CA GLY A 127 25.81 -50.27 -27.17
C GLY A 127 25.19 -51.65 -26.99
N THR A 128 25.93 -52.55 -26.34
CA THR A 128 25.51 -53.95 -26.19
C THR A 128 25.85 -54.55 -24.85
N VAL A 129 25.03 -55.51 -24.44
CA VAL A 129 25.30 -56.43 -23.33
C VAL A 129 25.28 -57.87 -23.83
N ARG A 130 26.30 -58.66 -23.48
CA ARG A 130 26.34 -60.11 -23.74
C ARG A 130 26.04 -60.88 -22.47
N TYR A 131 25.06 -61.77 -22.55
CA TYR A 131 24.71 -62.75 -21.53
C TYR A 131 25.35 -64.08 -21.90
N LEU A 132 26.18 -64.61 -21.02
CA LEU A 132 26.81 -65.92 -21.15
C LEU A 132 26.62 -66.72 -19.87
N GLY A 133 25.98 -67.87 -19.92
CA GLY A 133 25.91 -68.71 -18.74
C GLY A 133 24.96 -69.89 -18.85
N LYS A 134 24.49 -70.36 -17.70
CA LYS A 134 23.65 -71.55 -17.62
C LYS A 134 22.61 -71.46 -16.50
N ILE A 135 21.42 -71.91 -16.83
CA ILE A 135 20.30 -72.11 -15.92
C ILE A 135 20.26 -73.61 -15.60
N GLU A 136 20.54 -73.97 -14.35
CA GLU A 136 20.64 -75.37 -13.92
C GLU A 136 19.29 -75.94 -13.46
N SER A 137 18.39 -75.08 -12.95
CA SER A 137 16.99 -75.35 -12.61
C SER A 137 16.17 -74.06 -12.72
N ASN A 138 14.83 -74.16 -12.64
CA ASN A 138 13.92 -73.00 -12.60
C ASN A 138 14.11 -72.10 -11.36
N GLU A 139 15.03 -72.45 -10.45
CA GLU A 139 15.27 -71.76 -9.17
C GLU A 139 16.73 -71.30 -8.99
N THR A 140 17.65 -71.68 -9.90
CA THR A 140 19.08 -71.31 -9.83
C THR A 140 19.68 -71.02 -11.20
N ALA A 141 20.49 -69.96 -11.28
CA ALA A 141 21.11 -69.52 -12.52
C ALA A 141 22.47 -68.87 -12.26
N LYS A 142 23.42 -69.08 -13.18
CA LYS A 142 24.70 -68.37 -13.22
C LYS A 142 24.92 -67.75 -14.57
N LEU A 143 24.97 -66.42 -14.60
CA LEU A 143 25.04 -65.62 -15.82
C LEU A 143 26.17 -64.62 -15.71
N SER A 144 27.04 -64.57 -16.71
CA SER A 144 28.01 -63.51 -16.92
C SER A 144 27.45 -62.46 -17.85
N LEU A 145 27.62 -61.20 -17.46
CA LEU A 145 27.19 -60.00 -18.17
C LEU A 145 28.43 -59.24 -18.62
N THR A 146 28.59 -59.02 -19.93
CA THR A 146 29.67 -58.20 -20.47
C THR A 146 29.08 -57.00 -21.20
N TYR A 147 29.27 -55.82 -20.63
CA TYR A 147 28.78 -54.55 -21.16
C TYR A 147 29.83 -53.88 -22.04
N SER A 148 29.38 -53.35 -23.19
CA SER A 148 30.20 -52.54 -24.09
C SER A 148 29.40 -51.33 -24.53
N ASN A 149 29.74 -50.18 -23.95
CA ASN A 149 29.15 -48.87 -24.19
C ASN A 149 27.62 -48.85 -24.13
N CYS A 150 27.06 -49.59 -23.17
CA CYS A 150 25.64 -49.92 -23.04
C CYS A 150 24.87 -48.81 -22.32
N GLN A 151 23.85 -48.23 -22.93
CA GLN A 151 22.99 -47.20 -22.34
C GLN A 151 21.51 -47.53 -22.57
N TYR A 152 20.72 -47.46 -21.50
CA TYR A 152 19.27 -47.68 -21.49
C TYR A 152 18.52 -46.34 -21.61
N TYR A 153 17.26 -46.37 -22.08
CA TYR A 153 16.49 -45.15 -22.40
C TYR A 153 16.17 -44.23 -21.22
N TYR A 154 16.13 -44.79 -20.01
CA TYR A 154 15.75 -44.09 -18.79
C TYR A 154 16.93 -43.94 -17.82
N ASP A 155 18.13 -44.35 -18.25
CA ASP A 155 19.37 -44.22 -17.49
C ASP A 155 20.29 -43.23 -18.19
N ASP A 156 20.70 -42.18 -17.47
CA ASP A 156 21.61 -41.15 -18.00
C ASP A 156 23.08 -41.59 -18.07
N VAL A 157 23.37 -42.88 -17.84
CA VAL A 157 24.73 -43.43 -17.75
C VAL A 157 25.03 -44.52 -18.75
N THR A 158 26.30 -44.62 -19.15
CA THR A 158 26.78 -45.64 -20.08
C THR A 158 27.63 -46.69 -19.36
N LEU A 159 27.18 -47.95 -19.37
CA LEU A 159 27.80 -49.11 -18.75
C LEU A 159 28.88 -49.78 -19.61
N ASN A 160 30.00 -50.11 -18.98
CA ASN A 160 31.10 -50.90 -19.53
C ASN A 160 31.62 -51.93 -18.52
N GLY A 161 32.28 -52.98 -18.99
CA GLY A 161 32.95 -53.95 -18.12
C GLY A 161 32.14 -55.21 -17.84
N ARG A 162 32.54 -55.96 -16.83
CA ARG A 162 32.05 -57.32 -16.57
C ARG A 162 31.41 -57.46 -15.20
N ALA A 163 30.29 -58.16 -15.15
CA ALA A 163 29.64 -58.62 -13.93
C ALA A 163 29.16 -60.06 -14.09
N ALA A 164 28.81 -60.72 -12.99
CA ALA A 164 28.14 -62.00 -12.99
C ALA A 164 27.03 -62.03 -11.94
N LEU A 165 25.93 -62.71 -12.26
CA LEU A 165 24.80 -62.94 -11.39
C LEU A 165 24.71 -64.43 -11.05
N ASP A 166 24.64 -64.75 -9.77
CA ASP A 166 24.48 -66.10 -9.23
C ASP A 166 23.23 -66.15 -8.35
N ILE A 167 22.16 -66.70 -8.91
CA ILE A 167 20.88 -66.90 -8.22
C ILE A 167 20.98 -68.22 -7.46
N LEU A 168 21.04 -68.15 -6.13
CA LEU A 168 21.24 -69.28 -5.22
C LEU A 168 19.92 -69.93 -4.80
N SER A 169 18.87 -69.13 -4.65
CA SER A 169 17.50 -69.62 -4.45
C SER A 169 16.47 -68.59 -4.90
N LEU A 170 15.42 -69.06 -5.58
CA LEU A 170 14.29 -68.24 -6.01
C LEU A 170 12.98 -68.97 -5.70
N SER A 171 12.25 -68.48 -4.70
CA SER A 171 10.91 -68.96 -4.29
C SER A 171 10.08 -67.81 -3.72
N GLU A 172 8.78 -68.01 -3.52
CA GLU A 172 7.87 -66.99 -2.95
C GLU A 172 8.34 -66.48 -1.58
N ASP A 173 8.98 -67.32 -0.76
CA ASP A 173 9.31 -67.02 0.64
C ASP A 173 10.83 -66.85 0.92
N ASN A 174 11.64 -67.04 -0.11
CA ASN A 174 13.10 -67.00 -0.02
C ASN A 174 13.70 -66.64 -1.38
N PHE A 175 14.39 -65.50 -1.41
CA PHE A 175 15.12 -65.02 -2.58
C PHE A 175 16.55 -64.70 -2.16
N HIS A 176 17.53 -65.38 -2.77
CA HIS A 176 18.95 -65.18 -2.49
C HIS A 176 19.71 -65.15 -3.80
N PHE A 177 20.33 -64.01 -4.10
CA PHE A 177 21.25 -63.88 -5.21
C PHE A 177 22.51 -63.12 -4.80
N VAL A 178 23.59 -63.40 -5.51
CA VAL A 178 24.87 -62.72 -5.36
C VAL A 178 25.27 -62.15 -6.71
N THR A 179 25.61 -60.87 -6.71
CA THR A 179 26.18 -60.20 -7.88
C THR A 179 27.67 -60.03 -7.65
N TYR A 180 28.47 -60.53 -8.58
CA TYR A 180 29.92 -60.40 -8.60
C TYR A 180 30.31 -59.36 -9.65
N PHE A 181 30.85 -58.24 -9.22
CA PHE A 181 31.36 -57.18 -10.07
C PHE A 181 32.83 -57.45 -10.39
N GLY A 182 33.14 -57.52 -11.68
CA GLY A 182 34.51 -57.68 -12.15
C GLY A 182 35.20 -56.33 -12.28
N ASP A 183 34.78 -55.54 -13.26
CA ASP A 183 35.33 -54.23 -13.59
C ASP A 183 34.24 -53.33 -14.17
N LEU A 184 33.07 -53.31 -13.52
CA LEU A 184 31.90 -52.57 -14.00
C LEU A 184 32.15 -51.07 -13.93
N GLN A 185 31.88 -50.34 -15.01
CA GLN A 185 32.19 -48.92 -15.14
C GLN A 185 31.00 -48.11 -15.66
N TRP A 186 30.80 -46.92 -15.07
CA TRP A 186 29.87 -45.90 -15.54
C TRP A 186 30.40 -44.50 -15.25
N ALA A 187 29.79 -43.46 -15.81
CA ALA A 187 30.16 -42.07 -15.56
C ALA A 187 28.93 -41.21 -15.28
N TYR A 188 29.02 -40.37 -14.24
CA TYR A 188 28.08 -39.27 -13.93
C TYR A 188 28.90 -37.97 -13.94
N ASP A 189 28.41 -36.91 -14.59
CA ASP A 189 29.09 -35.61 -14.72
C ASP A 189 30.59 -35.70 -15.05
N ASP A 190 30.94 -36.54 -16.04
CA ASP A 190 32.31 -36.83 -16.50
C ASP A 190 33.24 -37.54 -15.47
N VAL A 191 32.74 -37.90 -14.29
CA VAL A 191 33.47 -38.68 -13.28
C VAL A 191 33.25 -40.18 -13.52
N ILE A 192 34.34 -40.91 -13.84
CA ILE A 192 34.29 -42.36 -14.05
C ILE A 192 34.29 -43.09 -12.71
N THR A 193 33.30 -43.95 -12.52
CA THR A 193 33.20 -44.91 -11.41
C THR A 193 33.52 -46.31 -11.90
N THR A 194 34.45 -47.00 -11.25
CA THR A 194 34.74 -48.44 -11.46
C THR A 194 34.38 -49.23 -10.20
N LEU A 195 33.60 -50.30 -10.35
CA LEU A 195 33.14 -51.15 -9.26
C LEU A 195 33.63 -52.59 -9.45
N SER A 196 34.17 -53.16 -8.37
CA SER A 196 34.54 -54.57 -8.27
C SER A 196 34.20 -55.16 -6.90
N GLY A 197 34.17 -56.48 -6.80
CA GLY A 197 33.79 -57.19 -5.57
C GLY A 197 32.45 -57.87 -5.70
N TYR A 198 31.71 -58.02 -4.60
CA TYR A 198 30.39 -58.63 -4.64
C TYR A 198 29.39 -57.96 -3.70
N ALA A 199 28.13 -58.04 -4.08
CA ALA A 199 26.99 -57.72 -3.23
C ALA A 199 26.03 -58.90 -3.22
N SER A 200 25.64 -59.33 -2.02
CA SER A 200 24.68 -60.41 -1.77
C SER A 200 23.42 -59.83 -1.18
N TYR A 201 22.27 -60.24 -1.73
CA TYR A 201 20.97 -59.92 -1.19
C TYR A 201 20.23 -61.21 -0.86
N LYS A 202 19.72 -61.29 0.36
CA LYS A 202 18.91 -62.39 0.84
C LYS A 202 17.67 -61.88 1.53
N ASN A 203 16.52 -62.29 1.04
CA ASN A 203 15.23 -62.10 1.68
C ASN A 203 14.74 -63.42 2.31
N THR A 204 14.20 -63.34 3.52
CA THR A 204 13.48 -64.45 4.16
C THR A 204 12.16 -63.97 4.77
N GLY A 205 11.03 -64.56 4.38
CA GLY A 205 9.69 -64.24 4.91
C GLY A 205 8.58 -64.40 3.86
N THR A 206 7.31 -64.50 4.30
CA THR A 206 6.18 -64.86 3.40
C THR A 206 5.27 -63.68 3.04
N ASP A 207 5.11 -62.67 3.93
CA ASP A 207 4.30 -61.46 3.68
C ASP A 207 4.53 -60.34 4.72
N TYR A 208 3.94 -59.17 4.47
CA TYR A 208 3.97 -58.00 5.36
C TYR A 208 3.30 -58.21 6.73
N GLU A 209 2.39 -59.20 6.85
CA GLU A 209 1.68 -59.49 8.12
C GLU A 209 2.53 -60.33 9.08
N THR A 210 3.32 -61.28 8.56
CA THR A 210 4.21 -62.17 9.32
C THR A 210 5.63 -61.64 9.46
N GLY A 211 6.00 -60.70 8.60
CA GLY A 211 7.27 -59.99 8.55
C GLY A 211 8.29 -60.67 7.64
N TYR A 212 9.09 -59.86 6.96
CA TYR A 212 10.24 -60.33 6.18
C TYR A 212 11.51 -59.60 6.61
N SER A 213 12.65 -60.29 6.45
CA SER A 213 13.97 -59.77 6.74
C SER A 213 14.79 -59.76 5.47
N ASP A 214 15.36 -58.60 5.18
CA ASP A 214 16.34 -58.39 4.12
C ASP A 214 17.73 -58.31 4.74
N THR A 215 18.63 -59.19 4.30
CA THR A 215 20.04 -59.15 4.64
C THR A 215 20.83 -58.76 3.39
N PHE A 216 21.60 -57.68 3.51
CA PHE A 216 22.55 -57.23 2.52
C PHE A 216 23.97 -57.45 3.03
N GLU A 217 24.80 -58.13 2.24
CA GLU A 217 26.23 -58.27 2.51
C GLU A 217 26.99 -57.66 1.34
N ASN A 218 27.78 -56.62 1.62
CA ASN A 218 28.59 -55.94 0.62
C ASN A 218 30.06 -56.19 0.92
N TYR A 219 30.81 -56.63 -0.10
CA TYR A 219 32.26 -56.62 -0.10
C TYR A 219 32.72 -56.06 -1.45
N ILE A 220 32.72 -54.74 -1.56
CA ILE A 220 32.95 -54.05 -2.83
C ILE A 220 34.09 -53.05 -2.73
N THR A 221 34.66 -52.71 -3.88
CA THR A 221 35.57 -51.58 -4.05
C THR A 221 35.08 -50.71 -5.20
N ALA A 222 34.91 -49.43 -4.91
CA ALA A 222 34.49 -48.41 -5.87
C ALA A 222 35.63 -47.40 -6.06
N ARG A 223 36.05 -47.16 -7.29
CA ARG A 223 36.98 -46.09 -7.65
C ARG A 223 36.20 -45.00 -8.35
N ILE A 224 36.04 -43.84 -7.72
CA ILE A 224 35.24 -42.72 -8.20
C ILE A 224 36.22 -41.57 -8.46
N GLY A 225 36.47 -41.28 -9.74
CA GLY A 225 37.54 -40.35 -10.13
C GLY A 225 38.90 -40.81 -9.61
N ASP A 226 39.56 -39.97 -8.80
CA ASP A 226 40.88 -40.26 -8.20
C ASP A 226 40.80 -40.95 -6.82
N LYS A 227 39.61 -41.05 -6.22
CA LYS A 227 39.42 -41.68 -4.89
C LYS A 227 39.01 -43.16 -5.02
N SER A 228 39.38 -43.97 -4.04
CA SER A 228 39.02 -45.38 -3.95
C SER A 228 38.37 -45.68 -2.61
N TYR A 229 37.20 -46.29 -2.62
CA TYR A 229 36.45 -46.69 -1.44
C TYR A 229 36.31 -48.20 -1.40
N LYS A 230 36.39 -48.82 -0.23
CA LYS A 230 36.03 -50.23 -0.03
C LYS A 230 34.99 -50.33 1.07
N ILE A 231 33.95 -51.12 0.84
CA ILE A 231 32.82 -51.28 1.75
C ILE A 231 32.67 -52.77 2.05
N ASP A 232 32.87 -53.12 3.32
CA ASP A 232 32.73 -54.46 3.88
C ASP A 232 31.70 -54.41 5.01
N THR A 233 30.42 -54.51 4.65
CA THR A 233 29.30 -54.24 5.57
C THR A 233 28.23 -55.30 5.48
N THR A 234 27.61 -55.60 6.62
CA THR A 234 26.37 -56.36 6.71
C THR A 234 25.27 -55.46 7.23
N SER A 235 24.14 -55.40 6.52
CA SER A 235 22.94 -54.72 7.01
C SER A 235 21.74 -55.65 7.03
N ASN A 236 20.93 -55.55 8.07
CA ASN A 236 19.66 -56.25 8.19
C ASN A 236 18.54 -55.24 8.32
N GLU A 237 17.58 -55.33 7.42
CA GLU A 237 16.33 -54.58 7.46
C GLU A 237 15.20 -55.56 7.77
N THR A 238 14.49 -55.35 8.87
CA THR A 238 13.33 -56.16 9.24
C THR A 238 12.06 -55.33 9.10
N TYR A 239 11.10 -55.86 8.36
CA TYR A 239 9.82 -55.20 8.09
C TYR A 239 8.68 -56.03 8.66
N SER A 240 7.79 -55.39 9.41
CA SER A 240 6.54 -56.00 9.87
C SER A 240 5.48 -54.93 10.11
N TYR A 241 4.21 -55.32 10.16
CA TYR A 241 3.10 -54.42 10.47
C TYR A 241 3.29 -53.57 11.75
N TYR A 242 4.04 -54.07 12.75
CA TYR A 242 4.18 -53.43 14.07
C TYR A 242 5.54 -52.78 14.32
N SER A 243 6.55 -53.06 13.49
CA SER A 243 7.89 -52.54 13.69
C SER A 243 8.73 -52.67 12.43
N ASN A 244 9.51 -51.62 12.19
CA ASN A 244 10.62 -51.62 11.25
C ASN A 244 11.92 -51.48 12.05
N ALA A 245 12.96 -52.20 11.67
CA ALA A 245 14.27 -52.09 12.28
C ALA A 245 15.36 -52.15 11.22
N VAL A 246 16.36 -51.28 11.35
CA VAL A 246 17.53 -51.26 10.49
C VAL A 246 18.75 -51.42 11.38
N SER A 247 19.53 -52.47 11.14
CA SER A 247 20.88 -52.59 11.69
C SER A 247 21.91 -52.64 10.58
N MET A 248 23.03 -51.95 10.76
CA MET A 248 24.16 -51.96 9.85
C MET A 248 25.45 -51.99 10.66
N GLU A 249 26.33 -52.94 10.34
CA GLU A 249 27.65 -53.04 10.95
C GLU A 249 28.70 -53.44 9.90
N GLY A 250 29.92 -52.98 10.10
CA GLY A 250 31.04 -53.36 9.24
C GLY A 250 32.11 -52.30 9.14
N ASP A 251 32.94 -52.43 8.11
CA ASP A 251 34.09 -51.57 7.84
C ASP A 251 33.92 -50.86 6.51
N ILE A 252 34.07 -49.54 6.53
CA ILE A 252 34.27 -48.72 5.34
C ILE A 252 35.72 -48.26 5.28
N TYR A 253 36.27 -48.16 4.08
CA TYR A 253 37.63 -47.73 3.84
C TYR A 253 37.58 -46.57 2.85
N ILE A 254 38.02 -45.39 3.30
CA ILE A 254 37.90 -44.12 2.57
C ILE A 254 39.28 -43.75 2.03
N GLY A 255 39.54 -43.98 0.74
CA GLY A 255 40.73 -43.50 0.01
C GLY A 255 42.03 -43.56 0.81
N ASP A 256 42.73 -42.42 0.87
CA ASP A 256 43.95 -42.26 1.66
C ASP A 256 43.69 -42.05 3.16
N VAL A 257 42.43 -41.83 3.57
CA VAL A 257 42.02 -41.59 4.97
C VAL A 257 42.17 -42.87 5.80
N GLY A 258 41.55 -43.97 5.37
CA GLY A 258 41.71 -45.28 6.01
C GLY A 258 40.41 -45.96 6.43
N LYS A 259 40.52 -46.89 7.38
CA LYS A 259 39.45 -47.80 7.82
C LYS A 259 38.62 -47.18 8.95
N VAL A 260 37.32 -47.04 8.74
CA VAL A 260 36.33 -46.65 9.76
C VAL A 260 35.36 -47.82 9.96
N SER A 261 35.19 -48.27 11.20
CA SER A 261 34.15 -49.24 11.55
C SER A 261 32.86 -48.50 11.90
N ILE A 262 31.72 -49.00 11.45
CA ILE A 262 30.41 -48.36 11.62
C ILE A 262 29.45 -49.26 12.39
N LEU A 263 28.55 -48.64 13.14
CA LEU A 263 27.42 -49.32 13.77
C LEU A 263 26.18 -48.41 13.80
N LEU A 264 25.09 -48.91 13.22
CA LEU A 264 23.75 -48.34 13.30
C LEU A 264 22.79 -49.41 13.80
N ASP A 265 21.94 -49.09 14.76
CA ASP A 265 20.82 -49.92 15.20
C ASP A 265 19.65 -48.99 15.55
N VAL A 266 18.61 -48.99 14.70
CA VAL A 266 17.47 -48.08 14.83
C VAL A 266 16.16 -48.83 14.59
N ASN A 267 15.14 -48.45 15.37
CA ASN A 267 13.77 -48.94 15.22
C ASN A 267 12.86 -47.79 14.76
N GLY A 268 12.07 -48.01 13.72
CA GLY A 268 11.05 -47.08 13.25
C GLY A 268 11.48 -46.06 12.19
N GLU A 269 12.79 -45.83 12.00
CA GLU A 269 13.33 -44.80 11.10
C GLU A 269 14.25 -45.38 10.02
N TYR A 270 14.47 -44.63 8.93
CA TYR A 270 15.35 -45.01 7.82
C TYR A 270 16.37 -43.91 7.52
N PRO A 271 17.67 -44.25 7.36
CA PRO A 271 18.65 -43.31 6.82
C PRO A 271 18.23 -42.77 5.44
N PRO A 272 18.58 -41.51 5.10
CA PRO A 272 19.43 -40.59 5.86
C PRO A 272 18.69 -39.77 6.93
N TYR A 273 17.35 -39.77 6.97
CA TYR A 273 16.58 -38.95 7.91
C TYR A 273 16.34 -39.73 9.21
N LEU A 274 17.29 -39.60 10.11
CA LEU A 274 17.30 -40.26 11.41
C LEU A 274 16.83 -39.29 12.50
N TYR A 275 16.06 -39.80 13.47
CA TYR A 275 15.61 -39.05 14.64
C TYR A 275 15.82 -39.89 15.90
N GLU A 276 16.21 -39.22 16.99
CA GLU A 276 16.39 -39.83 18.32
C GLU A 276 17.27 -41.10 18.32
N THR A 277 18.32 -41.09 17.50
CA THR A 277 19.20 -42.25 17.31
C THR A 277 20.67 -41.84 17.19
N THR A 278 21.56 -42.83 17.22
CA THR A 278 23.01 -42.62 17.18
C THR A 278 23.65 -43.48 16.11
N PHE A 279 24.39 -42.84 15.22
CA PHE A 279 25.26 -43.51 14.25
C PHE A 279 26.69 -43.52 14.78
N PHE A 280 27.18 -44.69 15.17
CA PHE A 280 28.52 -44.84 15.74
C PHE A 280 29.56 -45.10 14.66
N MET A 281 30.72 -44.47 14.83
CA MET A 281 31.89 -44.63 13.98
C MET A 281 33.13 -44.82 14.85
N GLU A 282 34.02 -45.71 14.43
CA GLU A 282 35.26 -46.01 15.15
C GLU A 282 36.46 -46.03 14.19
N GLY A 283 37.37 -45.10 14.42
CA GLY A 283 38.69 -45.03 13.79
C GLY A 283 39.78 -45.41 14.79
N ALA A 284 40.76 -44.53 14.99
CA ALA A 284 41.71 -44.61 16.09
C ALA A 284 41.05 -44.25 17.44
N ASN A 285 39.95 -43.49 17.37
CA ASN A 285 39.09 -43.07 18.45
C ASN A 285 37.61 -43.20 18.06
N LYS A 286 36.71 -43.14 19.05
CA LYS A 286 35.25 -43.26 18.84
C LYS A 286 34.65 -41.90 18.48
N ALA A 287 33.72 -41.91 17.54
CA ALA A 287 32.89 -40.78 17.19
C ALA A 287 31.44 -41.21 16.94
N ALA A 288 30.52 -40.26 16.99
CA ALA A 288 29.12 -40.53 16.66
C ALA A 288 28.41 -39.29 16.11
N PHE A 289 27.40 -39.53 15.27
CA PHE A 289 26.32 -38.56 15.05
C PHE A 289 25.15 -38.92 15.95
N ILE A 290 24.72 -37.95 16.77
CA ILE A 290 23.52 -38.02 17.60
C ILE A 290 22.46 -37.19 16.90
N PHE A 291 21.39 -37.85 16.46
CA PHE A 291 20.28 -37.21 15.77
C PHE A 291 19.21 -36.81 16.78
N GLU A 292 18.98 -35.51 16.95
CA GLU A 292 17.96 -34.95 17.84
C GLU A 292 16.71 -34.55 17.04
N GLN A 293 15.71 -33.90 17.66
CA GLN A 293 14.54 -33.38 16.93
C GLN A 293 14.88 -32.05 16.24
N GLY A 294 15.59 -32.13 15.11
CA GLY A 294 16.05 -30.96 14.34
C GLY A 294 17.56 -31.03 14.13
N PRO A 295 18.37 -30.51 15.08
CA PRO A 295 19.82 -30.46 14.94
C PRO A 295 20.48 -31.84 15.01
N VAL A 296 21.63 -31.95 14.36
CA VAL A 296 22.49 -33.14 14.43
C VAL A 296 23.75 -32.78 15.18
N LYS A 297 24.12 -33.59 16.18
CA LYS A 297 25.30 -33.37 17.00
C LYS A 297 26.38 -34.39 16.66
N PHE A 298 27.53 -33.89 16.21
CA PHE A 298 28.74 -34.71 16.10
C PHE A 298 29.48 -34.71 17.44
N VAL A 299 29.93 -35.89 17.87
CA VAL A 299 30.74 -36.06 19.07
C VAL A 299 31.93 -36.98 18.80
N VAL A 300 33.04 -36.71 19.46
CA VAL A 300 34.28 -37.50 19.36
C VAL A 300 34.97 -37.60 20.71
N ASP A 301 35.62 -38.73 20.95
CA ASP A 301 36.48 -39.01 22.11
C ASP A 301 37.93 -38.71 21.69
N THR A 302 38.50 -37.59 22.13
CA THR A 302 39.86 -37.20 21.71
C THR A 302 40.98 -37.71 22.63
N ASP A 303 40.66 -38.12 23.87
CA ASP A 303 41.63 -38.55 24.87
C ASP A 303 41.72 -40.09 25.06
N GLY A 304 40.79 -40.83 24.46
CA GLY A 304 40.76 -42.29 24.40
C GLY A 304 40.25 -42.96 25.68
N ASP A 305 39.46 -42.26 26.50
CA ASP A 305 38.90 -42.78 27.75
C ASP A 305 37.53 -43.48 27.61
N GLU A 306 37.03 -43.59 26.38
CA GLU A 306 35.70 -44.09 26.00
C GLU A 306 34.53 -43.15 26.33
N VAL A 307 34.79 -41.88 26.60
CA VAL A 307 33.80 -40.80 26.80
C VAL A 307 34.02 -39.72 25.74
N PHE A 308 32.94 -39.25 25.12
CA PHE A 308 33.03 -38.12 24.19
C PHE A 308 33.35 -36.83 24.95
N ASP A 309 34.31 -36.04 24.47
CA ASP A 309 34.81 -34.82 25.11
C ASP A 309 34.64 -33.56 24.24
N MET A 310 34.63 -33.73 22.92
CA MET A 310 34.49 -32.66 21.94
C MET A 310 33.31 -32.90 21.01
N GLY A 311 32.68 -31.83 20.50
CA GLY A 311 31.58 -31.93 19.55
C GLY A 311 31.33 -30.66 18.75
N VAL A 312 30.31 -30.72 17.90
CA VAL A 312 29.78 -29.58 17.12
C VAL A 312 28.34 -29.87 16.69
N TYR A 313 27.54 -28.82 16.54
CA TYR A 313 26.17 -28.91 16.01
C TYR A 313 26.10 -28.61 14.51
N TYR A 314 25.20 -29.33 13.86
CA TYR A 314 24.65 -29.02 12.56
C TYR A 314 23.19 -28.64 12.77
N ASN A 315 22.71 -27.65 12.03
CA ASN A 315 21.36 -27.12 12.10
C ASN A 315 20.32 -28.22 11.81
N ASP A 316 20.62 -29.10 10.85
CA ASP A 316 19.79 -30.24 10.47
C ASP A 316 20.58 -31.29 9.67
N VAL A 317 19.89 -32.36 9.25
CA VAL A 317 20.45 -33.42 8.38
C VAL A 317 20.83 -32.89 7.00
N TYR A 318 20.19 -31.80 6.53
CA TYR A 318 20.50 -31.21 5.23
C TYR A 318 21.87 -30.53 5.26
N GLU A 319 22.18 -29.76 6.31
CA GLU A 319 23.51 -29.21 6.53
C GLU A 319 24.57 -30.33 6.66
N LEU A 320 24.24 -31.45 7.30
CA LEU A 320 25.15 -32.60 7.38
C LEU A 320 25.48 -33.22 6.01
N LEU A 321 24.52 -33.24 5.09
CA LEU A 321 24.69 -33.86 3.77
C LEU A 321 25.24 -32.90 2.71
N TYR A 322 24.94 -31.60 2.82
CA TYR A 322 25.14 -30.61 1.76
C TYR A 322 25.78 -29.29 2.23
N GLY A 323 25.98 -29.11 3.55
CA GLY A 323 26.52 -27.89 4.14
C GLY A 323 28.02 -27.70 3.95
N ASN A 324 28.56 -26.62 4.54
CA ASN A 324 29.99 -26.34 4.52
C ASN A 324 30.72 -27.07 5.67
N ASN A 325 31.73 -27.85 5.32
CA ASN A 325 32.31 -28.88 6.18
C ASN A 325 33.47 -28.41 7.08
N ASP A 326 33.79 -27.12 7.09
CA ASP A 326 34.80 -26.53 7.99
C ASP A 326 34.19 -26.22 9.37
N LYS A 327 33.81 -27.27 10.09
CA LYS A 327 33.29 -27.19 11.46
C LYS A 327 34.42 -27.28 12.48
N THR A 328 34.45 -26.35 13.43
CA THR A 328 35.42 -26.36 14.54
C THR A 328 34.83 -27.10 15.74
N LEU A 329 35.58 -28.05 16.30
CA LEU A 329 35.16 -28.76 17.51
C LEU A 329 35.30 -27.88 18.75
N LEU A 330 34.27 -27.89 19.59
CA LEU A 330 34.25 -27.25 20.91
C LEU A 330 34.14 -28.31 22.01
N PRO A 331 34.62 -28.03 23.23
CA PRO A 331 34.28 -28.83 24.40
C PRO A 331 32.76 -28.99 24.51
N ILE A 332 32.29 -30.18 24.87
CA ILE A 332 30.83 -30.45 24.91
C ILE A 332 30.08 -29.51 25.88
N ASP A 333 30.74 -28.99 26.90
CA ASP A 333 30.18 -28.02 27.85
C ASP A 333 30.16 -26.56 27.36
N GLU A 334 30.76 -26.27 26.20
CA GLU A 334 30.78 -24.96 25.54
C GLU A 334 29.90 -24.92 24.27
N LEU A 335 29.15 -25.99 23.98
CA LEU A 335 28.22 -26.03 22.83
C LEU A 335 26.93 -25.26 23.14
N SER A 336 26.50 -24.43 22.18
CA SER A 336 25.18 -23.77 22.13
C SER A 336 24.37 -24.35 20.97
N LEU A 337 23.04 -24.41 21.09
CA LEU A 337 22.19 -24.75 19.96
C LEU A 337 22.25 -23.61 18.91
N PRO A 338 22.16 -23.92 17.61
CA PRO A 338 22.17 -22.87 16.59
C PRO A 338 20.84 -22.10 16.55
N PRO A 339 20.86 -20.78 16.29
CA PRO A 339 19.64 -19.99 16.17
C PRO A 339 18.84 -20.35 14.91
N TYR A 340 17.54 -20.11 14.96
CA TYR A 340 16.64 -20.19 13.81
C TYR A 340 16.44 -18.79 13.20
N VAL A 341 16.43 -18.71 11.86
CA VAL A 341 16.07 -17.49 11.12
C VAL A 341 15.30 -17.84 9.85
N GLY A 342 14.14 -17.22 9.67
CA GLY A 342 13.30 -17.31 8.47
C GLY A 342 13.73 -16.34 7.36
N THR A 343 13.30 -16.61 6.13
CA THR A 343 13.50 -15.71 4.97
C THR A 343 12.91 -14.33 5.27
N PRO A 344 13.61 -13.22 5.03
CA PRO A 344 13.03 -11.89 5.18
C PRO A 344 11.88 -11.69 4.17
N TYR A 345 10.96 -10.78 4.46
CA TYR A 345 9.91 -10.36 3.52
C TYR A 345 10.07 -8.89 3.17
N LEU A 346 9.61 -8.52 1.97
CA LEU A 346 9.58 -7.14 1.50
C LEU A 346 8.52 -6.37 2.28
N LEU A 347 8.91 -5.24 2.87
CA LEU A 347 7.99 -4.33 3.54
C LEU A 347 7.20 -3.58 2.46
N ASP A 348 5.89 -3.68 2.58
CA ASP A 348 4.84 -3.41 1.60
C ASP A 348 4.83 -2.02 0.94
N PRO A 349 4.15 -1.82 -0.23
CA PRO A 349 2.80 -2.34 -0.54
C PRO A 349 2.74 -3.58 -1.47
N TRP A 350 1.81 -4.52 -1.25
CA TRP A 350 1.70 -5.81 -1.96
C TRP A 350 1.27 -5.62 -3.43
N TRP A 351 1.19 -4.37 -3.89
CA TRP A 351 0.56 -3.88 -5.10
C TRP A 351 1.47 -2.91 -5.89
N ASP A 352 2.58 -2.43 -5.31
CA ASP A 352 3.47 -1.48 -5.98
C ASP A 352 4.68 -2.18 -6.60
N GLU A 353 5.00 -1.72 -7.81
CA GLU A 353 6.20 -2.11 -8.54
C GLU A 353 7.46 -1.50 -7.89
N VAL A 354 8.50 -2.30 -7.70
CA VAL A 354 9.79 -1.81 -7.20
C VAL A 354 10.60 -1.31 -8.40
N TYR A 355 11.00 -0.04 -8.39
CA TYR A 355 11.81 0.58 -9.46
C TYR A 355 13.24 0.84 -9.00
N THR A 356 14.12 1.20 -9.93
CA THR A 356 15.50 1.64 -9.65
C THR A 356 15.54 2.83 -8.69
N THR A 357 14.51 3.67 -8.70
CA THR A 357 14.38 4.86 -7.84
C THR A 357 13.74 4.56 -6.48
N SER A 358 13.28 3.33 -6.22
CA SER A 358 12.66 2.94 -4.96
C SER A 358 13.68 2.73 -3.84
N THR A 359 13.31 3.15 -2.62
CA THR A 359 14.01 2.67 -1.41
C THR A 359 13.42 1.32 -1.02
N ILE A 360 14.25 0.29 -0.90
CA ILE A 360 13.80 -1.09 -0.66
C ILE A 360 13.97 -1.42 0.82
N MET A 361 12.91 -1.85 1.49
CA MET A 361 12.92 -2.19 2.92
C MET A 361 12.48 -3.64 3.13
N VAL A 362 13.14 -4.36 4.04
CA VAL A 362 12.76 -5.73 4.40
C VAL A 362 12.65 -5.94 5.90
N GLU A 363 11.82 -6.90 6.30
CA GLU A 363 11.66 -7.31 7.69
C GLU A 363 11.93 -8.81 7.86
N PRO A 364 12.44 -9.25 9.03
CA PRO A 364 12.63 -10.66 9.30
C PRO A 364 11.28 -11.34 9.61
N THR A 365 11.02 -12.53 9.07
CA THR A 365 9.77 -13.28 9.35
C THR A 365 9.72 -13.81 10.78
N GLU A 366 10.69 -14.62 11.18
CA GLU A 366 10.81 -15.17 12.53
C GLU A 366 12.27 -15.53 12.81
N TYR A 367 12.79 -15.14 13.97
CA TYR A 367 14.07 -15.63 14.48
C TYR A 367 13.98 -15.85 15.98
N TYR A 368 14.62 -16.93 16.44
CA TYR A 368 14.71 -17.27 17.85
C TYR A 368 15.85 -18.24 18.06
N ASP A 369 16.26 -18.39 19.31
CA ASP A 369 17.26 -19.37 19.72
C ASP A 369 16.72 -20.20 20.89
N PRO A 370 16.87 -21.54 20.88
CA PRO A 370 16.34 -22.38 21.97
C PRO A 370 17.03 -22.20 23.33
N ASP A 371 18.31 -21.78 23.37
CA ASP A 371 19.09 -21.59 24.59
C ASP A 371 19.56 -20.15 24.86
N ASN A 372 19.32 -19.22 23.94
CA ASN A 372 19.49 -17.76 24.11
C ASN A 372 18.16 -16.99 24.09
N THR A 373 18.13 -15.83 24.77
CA THR A 373 17.01 -14.88 24.65
C THR A 373 17.17 -14.00 23.39
N ASN A 374 16.07 -13.48 22.83
CA ASN A 374 16.14 -12.62 21.64
C ASN A 374 17.03 -11.36 21.83
N GLU A 375 17.19 -10.87 23.06
CA GLU A 375 18.08 -9.73 23.39
C GLU A 375 19.58 -10.09 23.27
N GLU A 376 19.92 -11.39 23.30
CA GLU A 376 21.27 -11.90 23.14
C GLU A 376 21.60 -12.23 21.67
N LEU A 377 20.60 -12.13 20.78
CA LEU A 377 20.77 -12.36 19.35
C LEU A 377 21.12 -11.05 18.64
N THR A 378 22.00 -11.18 17.65
CA THR A 378 22.31 -10.09 16.71
C THR A 378 21.76 -10.44 15.34
N ILE A 379 21.02 -9.51 14.72
CA ILE A 379 20.51 -9.64 13.36
C ILE A 379 21.19 -8.63 12.44
N SER A 380 21.50 -9.06 11.23
CA SER A 380 22.02 -8.24 10.13
C SER A 380 21.52 -8.79 8.81
N TYR A 381 21.75 -8.08 7.71
CA TYR A 381 21.31 -8.49 6.38
C TYR A 381 22.48 -8.63 5.43
N ARG A 382 22.32 -9.48 4.41
CA ARG A 382 23.27 -9.58 3.29
C ARG A 382 22.53 -9.35 2.00
N TRP A 383 22.89 -8.27 1.32
CA TRP A 383 22.35 -7.93 0.00
C TRP A 383 23.25 -8.50 -1.09
N TYR A 384 22.65 -9.12 -2.09
CA TYR A 384 23.34 -9.71 -3.23
C TYR A 384 22.80 -9.09 -4.52
N LEU A 385 23.70 -8.56 -5.33
CA LEU A 385 23.39 -8.06 -6.67
C LEU A 385 24.07 -8.95 -7.69
N ASN A 386 23.29 -9.60 -8.56
CA ASN A 386 23.80 -10.53 -9.56
C ASN A 386 24.72 -11.61 -8.95
N GLU A 387 24.29 -12.17 -7.82
CA GLU A 387 25.01 -13.19 -7.04
C GLU A 387 26.31 -12.72 -6.37
N VAL A 388 26.57 -11.40 -6.36
CA VAL A 388 27.72 -10.78 -5.69
C VAL A 388 27.25 -10.08 -4.42
N LEU A 389 27.87 -10.41 -3.28
CA LEU A 389 27.61 -9.76 -1.99
C LEU A 389 27.99 -8.27 -2.04
N LEU A 390 27.10 -7.41 -1.55
CA LEU A 390 27.33 -5.98 -1.37
C LEU A 390 27.76 -5.70 0.08
N ASP A 391 29.07 -5.72 0.34
CA ASP A 391 29.64 -5.60 1.70
C ASP A 391 29.29 -4.28 2.43
N ASP A 392 28.94 -3.23 1.70
CA ASP A 392 28.61 -1.91 2.27
C ASP A 392 27.17 -1.82 2.80
N TYR A 393 26.33 -2.84 2.57
CA TYR A 393 24.92 -2.84 2.96
C TYR A 393 24.60 -4.03 3.88
N THR A 394 24.49 -3.75 5.18
CA THR A 394 24.20 -4.75 6.21
C THR A 394 22.89 -4.53 6.96
N GLU A 395 22.18 -3.46 6.62
CA GLU A 395 20.92 -3.04 7.24
C GLU A 395 19.70 -3.57 6.47
N ALA A 396 18.52 -3.43 7.07
CA ALA A 396 17.23 -3.82 6.51
C ALA A 396 16.79 -2.97 5.29
N THR A 397 17.53 -1.92 4.94
CA THR A 397 17.17 -0.96 3.90
C THR A 397 18.27 -0.88 2.83
N LEU A 398 17.87 -0.94 1.56
CA LEU A 398 18.71 -0.64 0.41
C LEU A 398 18.27 0.69 -0.23
N PRO A 399 19.17 1.69 -0.38
CA PRO A 399 18.80 2.97 -0.95
C PRO A 399 18.56 2.90 -2.48
N PRO A 400 17.90 3.92 -3.06
CA PRO A 400 17.69 4.02 -4.51
C PRO A 400 18.98 3.99 -5.33
N ASN A 401 18.87 3.61 -6.61
CA ASN A 401 19.92 3.61 -7.64
C ASN A 401 21.10 2.65 -7.39
N VAL A 402 20.92 1.64 -6.52
CA VAL A 402 21.94 0.60 -6.28
C VAL A 402 21.82 -0.57 -7.26
N ALA A 403 20.59 -0.97 -7.56
CA ALA A 403 20.24 -2.00 -8.55
C ALA A 403 19.39 -1.35 -9.65
N VAL A 404 19.51 -1.84 -10.87
CA VAL A 404 18.74 -1.34 -12.03
C VAL A 404 17.83 -2.41 -12.63
N PHE A 405 16.87 -2.02 -13.49
CA PHE A 405 16.03 -2.98 -14.21
C PHE A 405 16.86 -4.07 -14.91
N GLY A 406 16.49 -5.33 -14.67
CA GLY A 406 17.18 -6.51 -15.20
C GLY A 406 18.29 -7.07 -14.30
N ASP A 407 18.65 -6.40 -13.21
CA ASP A 407 19.52 -6.98 -12.17
C ASP A 407 18.77 -8.05 -11.36
N LYS A 408 19.51 -9.07 -10.90
CA LYS A 408 19.01 -10.06 -9.93
C LYS A 408 19.36 -9.59 -8.52
N LEU A 409 18.40 -8.97 -7.82
CA LEU A 409 18.55 -8.51 -6.44
C LEU A 409 18.04 -9.57 -5.45
N GLN A 410 18.84 -9.86 -4.42
CA GLN A 410 18.46 -10.79 -3.34
C GLN A 410 18.90 -10.28 -1.98
N VAL A 411 18.19 -10.69 -0.92
CA VAL A 411 18.55 -10.36 0.46
C VAL A 411 18.29 -11.52 1.42
N SER A 412 19.25 -11.81 2.30
CA SER A 412 19.10 -12.78 3.39
C SER A 412 19.25 -12.10 4.75
N ALA A 413 18.61 -12.68 5.77
CA ALA A 413 18.80 -12.30 7.16
C ALA A 413 19.87 -13.21 7.80
N VAL A 414 20.73 -12.63 8.62
CA VAL A 414 21.83 -13.32 9.32
C VAL A 414 21.69 -13.09 10.81
N VAL A 415 21.52 -14.18 11.56
CA VAL A 415 21.34 -14.18 13.02
C VAL A 415 22.50 -14.88 13.71
N SER A 416 23.02 -14.29 14.78
CA SER A 416 24.07 -14.89 15.62
C SER A 416 23.76 -14.80 17.10
N ASP A 417 24.00 -15.90 17.81
CA ASP A 417 23.97 -16.08 19.27
C ASP A 417 25.35 -15.82 19.94
N GLY A 418 26.36 -15.46 19.14
CA GLY A 418 27.76 -15.27 19.55
C GLY A 418 28.66 -16.51 19.46
N VAL A 419 28.10 -17.71 19.23
CA VAL A 419 28.83 -18.98 19.03
C VAL A 419 28.58 -19.53 17.63
N ASN A 420 27.32 -19.54 17.22
CA ASN A 420 26.78 -19.91 15.92
C ASN A 420 26.37 -18.65 15.13
N VAL A 421 26.40 -18.79 13.80
CA VAL A 421 25.88 -17.79 12.86
C VAL A 421 25.06 -18.54 11.84
N VAL A 422 23.80 -18.16 11.68
CA VAL A 422 22.86 -18.79 10.75
C VAL A 422 22.35 -17.74 9.77
N GLU A 423 22.40 -18.08 8.49
CA GLU A 423 21.88 -17.26 7.39
C GLU A 423 20.60 -17.90 6.86
N SER A 424 19.57 -17.07 6.65
CA SER A 424 18.28 -17.51 6.10
C SER A 424 18.38 -17.87 4.63
N TRP A 425 17.33 -18.50 4.10
CA TRP A 425 17.12 -18.50 2.65
C TRP A 425 16.96 -17.04 2.15
N PRO A 426 17.51 -16.70 0.97
CA PRO A 426 17.37 -15.34 0.42
C PRO A 426 15.96 -15.10 -0.13
N LEU A 427 15.48 -13.87 0.03
CA LEU A 427 14.35 -13.30 -0.70
C LEU A 427 14.86 -12.78 -2.07
N GLU A 428 14.17 -13.11 -3.16
CA GLU A 428 14.42 -12.51 -4.48
C GLU A 428 13.49 -11.31 -4.71
N ILE A 429 14.03 -10.21 -5.22
CA ILE A 429 13.30 -8.96 -5.48
C ILE A 429 13.41 -8.63 -6.98
N GLU A 430 12.27 -8.47 -7.64
CA GLU A 430 12.19 -8.13 -9.06
C GLU A 430 11.98 -6.63 -9.23
N LEU A 431 12.91 -5.96 -9.93
CA LEU A 431 12.77 -4.56 -10.30
C LEU A 431 12.01 -4.45 -11.63
N GLN A 432 11.11 -3.48 -11.72
CA GLN A 432 10.46 -3.06 -12.96
C GLN A 432 11.28 -1.97 -13.69
N ASP A 433 10.97 -1.77 -14.97
CA ASP A 433 11.60 -0.74 -15.81
C ASP A 433 11.15 0.64 -15.32
N SER A 434 12.10 1.47 -14.89
CA SER A 434 11.80 2.73 -14.22
C SER A 434 11.37 3.78 -15.26
N PRO A 435 10.31 4.55 -14.98
CA PRO A 435 9.93 5.65 -15.86
C PRO A 435 11.07 6.65 -16.04
N ALA A 436 11.21 7.19 -17.25
CA ALA A 436 12.20 8.24 -17.50
C ALA A 436 11.85 9.52 -16.73
N GLU A 437 12.87 10.18 -16.18
CA GLU A 437 12.74 11.41 -15.42
C GLU A 437 13.02 12.65 -16.29
N VAL A 438 12.19 13.68 -16.16
CA VAL A 438 12.43 15.00 -16.77
C VAL A 438 13.13 15.92 -15.78
N VAL A 439 14.30 16.43 -16.19
CA VAL A 439 15.04 17.50 -15.53
C VAL A 439 14.92 18.78 -16.35
N ILE A 440 14.40 19.84 -15.73
CA ILE A 440 14.31 21.17 -16.32
C ILE A 440 15.57 21.97 -15.93
N ASP A 441 16.26 22.52 -16.93
CA ASP A 441 17.44 23.36 -16.75
C ASP A 441 17.14 24.82 -17.10
N ASN A 442 17.60 25.74 -16.24
CA ASN A 442 17.39 27.20 -16.33
C ASN A 442 15.93 27.69 -16.23
N LEU A 443 15.04 26.97 -15.54
CA LEU A 443 13.75 27.54 -15.14
C LEU A 443 13.97 28.56 -14.01
N PRO A 444 13.43 29.79 -14.09
CA PRO A 444 13.46 30.74 -12.98
C PRO A 444 12.74 30.19 -11.75
N ASP A 445 13.24 30.52 -10.55
CA ASP A 445 12.62 30.11 -9.27
C ASP A 445 11.22 30.73 -9.07
N GLU A 446 10.98 31.91 -9.67
CA GLU A 446 9.72 32.63 -9.60
C GLU A 446 9.39 33.20 -10.99
N ILE A 447 8.14 33.02 -11.44
CA ILE A 447 7.65 33.45 -12.75
C ILE A 447 6.37 34.25 -12.55
N GLN A 448 6.34 35.47 -13.08
CA GLN A 448 5.20 36.38 -12.98
C GLN A 448 4.38 36.39 -14.28
N ALA A 449 3.09 36.71 -14.17
CA ALA A 449 2.23 36.87 -15.33
C ALA A 449 2.81 37.90 -16.32
N GLY A 450 2.84 37.56 -17.61
CA GLY A 450 3.43 38.40 -18.67
C GLY A 450 4.95 38.26 -18.85
N ASP A 451 5.66 37.49 -18.02
CA ASP A 451 7.08 37.24 -18.20
C ASP A 451 7.40 36.49 -19.51
N TYR A 452 8.66 36.62 -19.92
CA TYR A 452 9.23 35.83 -21.01
C TYR A 452 10.29 34.89 -20.43
N VAL A 453 10.04 33.59 -20.54
CA VAL A 453 10.86 32.54 -19.92
C VAL A 453 11.50 31.66 -20.99
N GLU A 454 12.76 31.29 -20.79
CA GLU A 454 13.45 30.30 -21.61
C GLU A 454 14.09 29.23 -20.72
N PHE A 455 13.82 27.96 -21.02
CA PHE A 455 14.40 26.83 -20.30
C PHE A 455 14.65 25.65 -21.25
N SER A 456 15.40 24.66 -20.80
CA SER A 456 15.70 23.43 -21.54
C SER A 456 15.29 22.20 -20.74
N VAL A 457 15.06 21.09 -21.44
CA VAL A 457 14.58 19.85 -20.83
C VAL A 457 15.51 18.70 -21.18
N LEU A 458 15.91 17.95 -20.17
CA LEU A 458 16.74 16.75 -20.24
C LEU A 458 15.90 15.56 -19.77
N ILE A 459 15.91 14.46 -20.52
CA ILE A 459 15.27 13.21 -20.09
C ILE A 459 16.37 12.25 -19.66
N ASN A 460 16.25 11.75 -18.44
CA ASN A 460 17.16 10.80 -17.82
C ASN A 460 16.44 9.47 -17.57
N ASP A 461 16.95 8.39 -18.13
CA ASP A 461 16.45 7.04 -17.86
C ASP A 461 17.26 6.46 -16.67
N PRO A 462 16.62 6.20 -15.51
CA PRO A 462 17.32 5.74 -14.32
C PRO A 462 17.99 4.36 -14.47
N ASP A 463 17.46 3.49 -15.33
CA ASP A 463 17.96 2.12 -15.51
C ASP A 463 19.23 2.05 -16.36
N THR A 464 19.34 2.93 -17.35
CA THR A 464 20.50 2.98 -18.25
C THR A 464 21.54 4.03 -17.86
N GLY A 465 21.14 5.03 -17.07
CA GLY A 465 21.93 6.22 -16.77
C GLY A 465 22.24 7.06 -18.02
N GLU A 466 21.52 6.84 -19.13
CA GLU A 466 21.63 7.64 -20.34
C GLU A 466 20.74 8.89 -20.23
N SER A 467 21.36 10.06 -20.39
CA SER A 467 20.62 11.32 -20.50
C SER A 467 20.54 11.75 -21.97
N SER A 468 19.34 12.01 -22.45
CA SER A 468 19.09 12.52 -23.80
C SER A 468 18.77 14.01 -23.78
N THR A 469 19.40 14.76 -24.70
CA THR A 469 19.12 16.19 -24.90
C THR A 469 18.00 16.37 -25.93
N GLY A 470 16.94 17.08 -25.58
CA GLY A 470 15.87 17.48 -26.51
C GLY A 470 14.64 16.60 -26.42
N ALA A 471 13.95 16.62 -25.28
CA ALA A 471 12.58 16.14 -25.17
C ALA A 471 11.69 16.82 -26.22
N GLY A 472 10.95 16.06 -27.01
CA GLY A 472 9.95 16.62 -27.91
C GLY A 472 8.80 17.18 -27.09
N LEU A 473 8.57 18.49 -27.16
CA LEU A 473 7.34 19.09 -26.61
C LEU A 473 6.14 18.55 -27.42
N ILE A 474 5.27 17.78 -26.77
CA ILE A 474 4.04 17.22 -27.35
C ILE A 474 2.93 18.27 -27.29
N ALA A 475 2.72 18.83 -26.10
CA ALA A 475 1.73 19.84 -25.81
C ALA A 475 2.27 20.82 -24.78
N GLY A 476 1.73 22.03 -24.75
CA GLY A 476 2.08 23.04 -23.78
C GLY A 476 1.06 24.17 -23.76
N PRO A 477 1.20 25.11 -22.81
CA PRO A 477 0.30 26.25 -22.72
C PRO A 477 0.44 27.18 -23.92
N ASP A 478 -0.54 28.08 -24.07
CA ASP A 478 -0.49 29.10 -25.11
C ASP A 478 0.77 29.97 -24.99
N GLY A 479 1.34 30.34 -26.14
CA GLY A 479 2.54 31.18 -26.22
C GLY A 479 3.87 30.42 -26.15
N VAL A 480 3.86 29.08 -26.10
CA VAL A 480 5.08 28.26 -26.10
C VAL A 480 5.60 28.01 -27.51
N THR A 481 6.93 28.02 -27.66
CA THR A 481 7.62 27.62 -28.88
C THR A 481 8.86 26.77 -28.54
N LEU A 482 9.13 25.75 -29.36
CA LEU A 482 10.33 24.91 -29.24
C LEU A 482 11.30 25.23 -30.39
N SER A 483 12.56 25.49 -30.04
CA SER A 483 13.63 25.76 -31.00
C SER A 483 14.33 24.48 -31.48
N ASP A 484 15.04 24.56 -32.62
CA ASP A 484 15.82 23.44 -33.20
C ASP A 484 16.93 22.92 -32.26
N ASN A 485 17.32 23.69 -31.25
CA ASN A 485 18.33 23.34 -30.24
C ASN A 485 17.72 22.87 -28.90
N GLY A 486 16.40 22.60 -28.86
CA GLY A 486 15.73 22.05 -27.67
C GLY A 486 15.44 23.07 -26.56
N VAL A 487 15.61 24.37 -26.83
CA VAL A 487 15.23 25.44 -25.89
C VAL A 487 13.76 25.75 -26.09
N ILE A 488 13.01 25.76 -24.99
CA ILE A 488 11.61 26.17 -24.91
C ILE A 488 11.60 27.66 -24.59
N SER A 489 10.91 28.44 -25.42
CA SER A 489 10.65 29.85 -25.15
C SER A 489 9.14 30.03 -24.95
N TRP A 490 8.76 30.63 -23.83
CA TRP A 490 7.36 30.82 -23.43
C TRP A 490 7.08 32.28 -23.10
N GLN A 491 6.05 32.83 -23.76
CA GLN A 491 5.44 34.09 -23.34
C GLN A 491 4.28 33.77 -22.39
N VAL A 492 4.49 34.02 -21.10
CA VAL A 492 3.50 33.76 -20.05
C VAL A 492 2.27 34.65 -20.31
N PRO A 493 1.03 34.10 -20.21
CA PRO A 493 -0.19 34.91 -20.32
C PRO A 493 -0.22 36.04 -19.29
N ASN A 494 -0.65 37.23 -19.72
CA ASN A 494 -0.77 38.39 -18.82
C ASN A 494 -1.97 38.25 -17.87
N GLU A 495 -3.02 37.59 -18.32
CA GLU A 495 -4.25 37.42 -17.56
C GLU A 495 -4.29 36.00 -17.00
N GLN A 496 -4.39 35.90 -15.69
CA GLN A 496 -4.55 34.66 -14.92
C GLN A 496 -5.94 34.64 -14.29
N LEU A 497 -6.42 33.46 -13.89
CA LEU A 497 -7.68 33.31 -13.16
C LEU A 497 -7.49 33.32 -11.63
N PHE A 498 -6.27 33.01 -11.18
CA PHE A 498 -5.94 32.79 -9.77
C PHE A 498 -4.68 33.58 -9.39
N PRO A 499 -4.45 33.85 -8.08
CA PRO A 499 -3.20 34.42 -7.59
C PRO A 499 -1.98 33.58 -8.01
N VAL A 500 -2.14 32.25 -8.00
CA VAL A 500 -1.18 31.29 -8.54
C VAL A 500 -1.88 30.35 -9.53
N GLN A 501 -1.32 30.17 -10.71
CA GLN A 501 -1.83 29.26 -11.74
C GLN A 501 -0.69 28.39 -12.27
N TYR A 502 -0.95 27.09 -12.40
CA TYR A 502 0.03 26.12 -12.84
C TYR A 502 -0.17 25.85 -14.33
N PHE A 503 0.88 26.00 -15.13
CA PHE A 503 0.83 25.72 -16.57
C PHE A 503 1.57 24.43 -16.90
N THR A 504 0.90 23.55 -17.65
CA THR A 504 1.35 22.18 -17.87
C THR A 504 2.10 22.04 -19.19
N PHE A 505 3.32 21.54 -19.13
CA PHE A 505 4.12 21.19 -20.30
C PHE A 505 4.22 19.68 -20.42
N THR A 506 3.90 19.14 -21.60
CA THR A 506 3.90 17.71 -21.87
C THR A 506 5.03 17.34 -22.83
N PHE A 507 5.89 16.42 -22.40
CA PHE A 507 7.09 15.99 -23.11
C PHE A 507 7.01 14.52 -23.51
N SER A 508 7.55 14.18 -24.69
CA SER A 508 7.77 12.78 -25.07
C SER A 508 8.87 12.20 -24.19
N ASP A 509 8.68 11.02 -23.62
CA ASP A 509 9.69 10.32 -22.82
C ASP A 509 10.79 9.62 -23.67
N ASN A 510 10.75 9.79 -25.00
CA ASN A 510 11.63 9.13 -25.98
C ASN A 510 11.51 7.60 -26.04
N SER A 511 10.47 7.01 -25.42
CA SER A 511 10.18 5.58 -25.54
C SER A 511 9.68 5.25 -26.95
N SER A 512 9.66 3.96 -27.28
CA SER A 512 9.00 3.49 -28.51
C SER A 512 7.48 3.42 -28.39
N ASP A 513 6.94 3.62 -27.19
CA ASP A 513 5.50 3.64 -26.91
C ASP A 513 4.96 5.07 -27.08
N PRO A 514 4.07 5.32 -28.07
CA PRO A 514 3.48 6.64 -28.25
C PRO A 514 2.51 7.06 -27.14
N GLN A 515 2.17 6.19 -26.18
CA GLN A 515 1.29 6.52 -25.05
C GLN A 515 2.02 7.05 -23.81
N THR A 516 3.34 7.00 -23.78
CA THR A 516 4.10 7.45 -22.62
C THR A 516 4.62 8.88 -22.81
N TYR A 517 4.29 9.74 -21.86
CA TYR A 517 4.67 11.15 -21.84
C TYR A 517 4.87 11.62 -20.41
N ILE A 518 5.54 12.74 -20.25
CA ILE A 518 5.89 13.31 -18.95
C ILE A 518 5.31 14.73 -18.88
N GLU A 519 4.45 14.97 -17.89
CA GLU A 519 3.93 16.30 -17.61
C GLU A 519 4.75 17.01 -16.55
N ARG A 520 4.91 18.33 -16.71
CA ARG A 520 5.52 19.21 -15.71
C ARG A 520 4.71 20.49 -15.59
N ASP A 521 4.32 20.78 -14.37
CA ASP A 521 3.62 22.01 -14.02
C ASP A 521 4.61 23.10 -13.63
N VAL A 522 4.38 24.30 -14.16
CA VAL A 522 5.14 25.51 -13.85
C VAL A 522 4.20 26.51 -13.19
N ALA A 523 4.46 26.83 -11.92
CA ALA A 523 3.70 27.82 -11.19
C ALA A 523 3.97 29.23 -11.71
N VAL A 524 2.90 30.00 -11.93
CA VAL A 524 2.95 31.41 -12.32
C VAL A 524 2.16 32.23 -11.32
N LEU A 525 2.80 33.27 -10.80
CA LEU A 525 2.21 34.22 -9.86
C LEU A 525 1.56 35.40 -10.60
N SER A 526 0.53 35.99 -10.01
CA SER A 526 -0.13 37.19 -10.52
C SER A 526 -0.67 38.07 -9.40
N ASP A 527 -0.98 39.33 -9.73
CA ASP A 527 -1.61 40.30 -8.83
C ASP A 527 -3.14 40.07 -8.68
N ARG A 528 -3.66 38.88 -8.97
CA ARG A 528 -5.07 38.54 -8.76
C ARG A 528 -5.37 38.39 -7.28
N ASP A 529 -6.52 38.90 -6.85
CA ASP A 529 -7.06 38.61 -5.52
C ASP A 529 -7.45 37.13 -5.40
N ILE A 530 -7.58 36.65 -4.16
CA ILE A 530 -8.02 35.29 -3.87
C ILE A 530 -9.41 35.02 -4.46
N THR A 531 -9.68 33.79 -4.89
CA THR A 531 -10.98 33.43 -5.45
C THR A 531 -12.11 33.70 -4.44
N LEU A 532 -13.18 34.33 -4.91
CA LEU A 532 -14.35 34.58 -4.08
C LEU A 532 -15.05 33.25 -3.76
N ALA A 533 -15.07 32.90 -2.48
CA ALA A 533 -15.81 31.76 -1.98
C ALA A 533 -16.65 32.12 -0.75
N ARG A 534 -17.75 31.40 -0.57
CA ARG A 534 -18.62 31.50 0.60
C ARG A 534 -19.17 30.14 1.01
N SER A 535 -19.26 29.90 2.30
CA SER A 535 -20.05 28.83 2.89
C SER A 535 -21.30 29.42 3.56
N GLY A 536 -22.08 28.56 4.24
CA GLY A 536 -23.03 29.02 5.24
C GLY A 536 -22.36 29.21 6.60
N LEU A 537 -23.17 29.26 7.65
CA LEU A 537 -22.70 29.13 9.02
C LEU A 537 -22.10 27.73 9.22
N LEU A 538 -20.83 27.69 9.61
CA LEU A 538 -20.14 26.47 10.02
C LEU A 538 -19.77 26.58 11.50
N VAL A 539 -19.86 25.47 12.23
CA VAL A 539 -19.59 25.41 13.65
C VAL A 539 -18.42 24.45 13.88
N PRO A 540 -17.40 24.83 14.67
CA PRO A 540 -16.25 23.97 14.94
C PRO A 540 -16.65 22.72 15.71
N SER A 541 -16.06 21.58 15.34
CA SER A 541 -16.18 20.32 16.08
C SER A 541 -15.08 20.12 17.13
N GLN A 542 -14.04 20.97 17.13
CA GLN A 542 -12.93 20.97 18.08
C GLN A 542 -12.92 22.27 18.92
N ASN A 543 -12.22 22.26 20.07
CA ASN A 543 -12.01 23.44 20.91
C ASN A 543 -10.84 24.30 20.40
N ASN A 544 -10.77 25.56 20.86
CA ASN A 544 -9.77 26.55 20.43
C ASN A 544 -9.76 26.78 18.90
N ALA A 545 -10.93 26.65 18.29
CA ALA A 545 -11.15 26.81 16.86
C ALA A 545 -11.81 28.15 16.52
N MET A 546 -11.99 29.04 17.51
CA MET A 546 -12.63 30.36 17.35
C MET A 546 -11.89 31.46 18.10
N HIS A 547 -11.69 32.60 17.43
CA HIS A 547 -11.07 33.81 18.01
C HIS A 547 -11.79 35.07 17.54
N VAL A 548 -11.88 36.08 18.41
CA VAL A 548 -12.44 37.39 18.05
C VAL A 548 -11.30 38.40 17.91
N ALA A 549 -11.11 38.95 16.71
CA ALA A 549 -9.98 39.81 16.36
C ALA A 549 -10.27 40.73 15.16
N ASP A 550 -9.49 41.80 14.98
CA ASP A 550 -9.60 42.75 13.85
C ASP A 550 -8.70 42.31 12.69
N ILE A 551 -9.16 41.31 11.93
CA ILE A 551 -8.39 40.72 10.81
C ILE A 551 -8.29 41.68 9.63
N THR A 552 -9.27 42.57 9.46
CA THR A 552 -9.29 43.50 8.32
C THR A 552 -8.49 44.78 8.60
N GLY A 553 -8.17 45.07 9.86
CA GLY A 553 -7.52 46.30 10.32
C GLY A 553 -8.44 47.52 10.22
N ASP A 554 -9.76 47.32 10.23
CA ASP A 554 -10.75 48.39 10.06
C ASP A 554 -11.23 48.99 11.41
N GLY A 555 -10.79 48.39 12.51
CA GLY A 555 -11.14 48.74 13.89
C GLY A 555 -12.38 48.04 14.43
N ASN A 556 -13.01 47.14 13.67
CA ASN A 556 -14.08 46.26 14.13
C ASN A 556 -13.55 44.82 14.22
N ASN A 557 -14.04 44.07 15.20
CA ASN A 557 -13.69 42.67 15.35
C ASN A 557 -14.56 41.77 14.46
N GLU A 558 -13.91 40.79 13.87
CA GLU A 558 -14.47 39.59 13.25
C GLU A 558 -14.33 38.39 14.20
N LEU A 559 -15.20 37.40 14.03
CA LEU A 559 -14.99 36.06 14.56
C LEU A 559 -14.25 35.24 13.49
N VAL A 560 -13.00 34.89 13.75
CA VAL A 560 -12.22 33.92 12.97
C VAL A 560 -12.57 32.53 13.46
N SER A 561 -12.85 31.62 12.54
CA SER A 561 -13.24 30.26 12.89
C SER A 561 -12.84 29.24 11.82
N THR A 562 -12.85 27.97 12.23
CA THR A 562 -12.75 26.82 11.33
C THR A 562 -13.90 25.83 11.61
N ASP A 563 -14.28 25.04 10.61
CA ASP A 563 -15.16 23.88 10.79
C ASP A 563 -14.45 22.66 11.42
N SER A 564 -13.15 22.81 11.73
CA SER A 564 -12.25 21.74 12.18
C SER A 564 -12.10 20.60 11.16
N ASN A 565 -12.31 20.91 9.88
CA ASN A 565 -12.20 19.97 8.79
C ASN A 565 -11.36 20.55 7.65
N SER A 566 -11.89 21.56 6.94
CA SER A 566 -11.25 22.11 5.73
C SER A 566 -11.40 23.62 5.56
N ASN A 567 -12.38 24.25 6.22
CA ASN A 567 -12.69 25.65 6.00
C ASN A 567 -12.10 26.54 7.10
N VAL A 568 -11.53 27.68 6.69
CA VAL A 568 -11.13 28.78 7.56
C VAL A 568 -11.85 30.03 7.08
N PHE A 569 -12.58 30.70 7.96
CA PHE A 569 -13.48 31.78 7.58
C PHE A 569 -13.59 32.85 8.68
N THR A 570 -14.13 34.00 8.30
CA THR A 570 -14.51 35.06 9.24
C THR A 570 -16.00 35.36 9.18
N LEU A 571 -16.58 35.64 10.35
CA LEU A 571 -17.96 36.08 10.51
C LEU A 571 -17.99 37.47 11.16
N SER A 572 -18.83 38.36 10.67
CA SER A 572 -19.11 39.65 11.32
C SER A 572 -20.58 39.70 11.77
N LEU A 573 -20.85 40.33 12.92
CA LEU A 573 -22.23 40.50 13.40
C LEU A 573 -22.87 41.77 12.81
N ILE A 574 -23.44 41.64 11.60
CA ILE A 574 -24.01 42.77 10.86
C ILE A 574 -25.53 42.82 11.04
N ASN A 575 -26.03 43.94 11.57
CA ASN A 575 -27.45 44.14 11.91
C ASN A 575 -28.01 43.07 12.87
N GLY A 576 -27.17 42.58 13.79
CA GLY A 576 -27.55 41.59 14.79
C GLY A 576 -27.63 40.15 14.28
N ARG A 577 -27.09 39.86 13.09
CA ARG A 577 -26.99 38.51 12.50
C ARG A 577 -25.57 38.25 12.04
N TYR A 578 -25.10 37.02 12.21
CA TYR A 578 -23.84 36.62 11.59
C TYR A 578 -23.96 36.66 10.07
N GLN A 579 -22.90 37.13 9.44
CA GLN A 579 -22.69 37.07 8.00
C GLN A 579 -21.23 36.70 7.77
N GLN A 580 -20.99 35.73 6.90
CA GLN A 580 -19.64 35.40 6.48
C GLN A 580 -19.06 36.51 5.62
N THR A 581 -17.96 37.11 6.07
CA THR A 581 -17.27 38.19 5.37
C THR A 581 -16.09 37.69 4.53
N TRP A 582 -15.52 36.54 4.89
CA TRP A 582 -14.44 35.90 4.13
C TRP A 582 -14.37 34.38 4.38
N LEU A 583 -13.86 33.65 3.39
CA LEU A 583 -13.57 32.22 3.43
C LEU A 583 -12.30 31.95 2.61
N TYR A 584 -11.33 31.22 3.17
CA TYR A 584 -10.17 30.77 2.43
C TYR A 584 -10.57 29.60 1.50
N PRO A 585 -10.46 29.74 0.16
CA PRO A 585 -11.02 28.78 -0.79
C PRO A 585 -10.12 27.57 -1.07
N TYR A 586 -8.83 27.65 -0.71
CA TYR A 586 -7.82 26.70 -1.17
C TYR A 586 -7.39 25.73 -0.07
N MET A 587 -6.75 24.64 -0.48
CA MET A 587 -6.04 23.77 0.45
C MET A 587 -4.90 24.55 1.11
N LEU A 588 -4.66 24.28 2.39
CA LEU A 588 -3.52 24.83 3.11
C LEU A 588 -2.23 24.09 2.71
N PRO A 589 -1.06 24.74 2.78
CA PRO A 589 0.21 24.09 2.48
C PRO A 589 0.62 23.02 3.51
N THR A 590 0.00 22.98 4.69
CA THR A 590 0.23 21.95 5.73
C THR A 590 -0.90 20.92 5.75
N ASP A 591 -0.53 19.65 5.93
CA ASP A 591 -1.45 18.51 5.76
C ASP A 591 -2.37 18.24 6.96
N GLY A 592 -3.48 17.54 6.67
CA GLY A 592 -4.43 16.98 7.63
C GLY A 592 -5.56 17.92 8.07
N LEU A 593 -6.40 17.44 9.00
CA LEU A 593 -7.59 18.18 9.45
C LEU A 593 -7.22 19.47 10.21
N LEU A 594 -8.09 20.47 10.11
CA LEU A 594 -7.96 21.71 10.87
C LEU A 594 -8.22 21.46 12.36
N ARG A 595 -7.28 21.86 13.22
CA ARG A 595 -7.37 21.71 14.67
C ARG A 595 -7.79 23.00 15.34
N GLN A 596 -7.08 24.08 15.05
CA GLN A 596 -7.21 25.37 15.74
C GLN A 596 -6.90 26.52 14.78
N VAL A 597 -7.38 27.71 15.15
CA VAL A 597 -6.92 28.98 14.56
C VAL A 597 -6.32 29.81 15.68
N LEU A 598 -5.19 30.45 15.43
CA LEU A 598 -4.51 31.35 16.37
C LEU A 598 -4.29 32.68 15.67
N ILE A 599 -4.24 33.77 16.43
CA ILE A 599 -4.18 35.13 15.90
C ILE A 599 -2.92 35.84 16.40
N SER A 600 -2.15 36.43 15.49
CA SER A 600 -0.94 37.20 15.81
C SER A 600 -0.53 38.07 14.62
N ASP A 601 0.06 39.24 14.85
CA ASP A 601 0.69 40.07 13.80
C ASP A 601 2.10 39.53 13.49
N VAL A 602 2.18 38.49 12.65
CA VAL A 602 3.45 37.81 12.37
C VAL A 602 4.36 38.62 11.46
N ASN A 603 3.78 39.53 10.67
CA ASN A 603 4.49 40.29 9.65
C ASN A 603 4.79 41.76 10.06
N SER A 604 4.34 42.14 11.26
CA SER A 604 4.50 43.48 11.87
C SER A 604 3.89 44.61 11.04
N ASP A 605 2.70 44.41 10.46
CA ASP A 605 1.96 45.44 9.73
C ASP A 605 0.83 46.12 10.52
N ASP A 606 0.79 45.90 11.84
CA ASP A 606 -0.24 46.37 12.76
C ASP A 606 -1.64 45.78 12.45
N LYS A 607 -1.70 44.62 11.76
CA LYS A 607 -2.91 43.82 11.57
C LYS A 607 -2.71 42.40 12.08
N ASP A 608 -3.80 41.81 12.55
CA ASP A 608 -3.80 40.44 13.04
C ASP A 608 -3.81 39.45 11.86
N ASP A 609 -2.82 38.55 11.82
CA ASP A 609 -2.73 37.45 10.86
C ASP A 609 -3.39 36.18 11.43
N ILE A 610 -3.81 35.26 10.55
CA ILE A 610 -4.42 33.98 10.94
C ILE A 610 -3.38 32.87 10.82
N LEU A 611 -3.02 32.26 11.93
CA LEU A 611 -2.28 31.00 11.95
C LEU A 611 -3.27 29.85 12.04
N VAL A 612 -3.16 28.88 11.13
CA VAL A 612 -4.05 27.74 11.05
C VAL A 612 -3.26 26.48 11.42
N VAL A 613 -3.65 25.86 12.53
CA VAL A 613 -3.03 24.62 13.01
C VAL A 613 -3.72 23.44 12.35
N THR A 614 -2.97 22.66 11.58
CA THR A 614 -3.41 21.41 10.97
C THR A 614 -2.82 20.23 11.74
N GLU A 615 -3.25 19.00 11.43
CA GLU A 615 -2.68 17.80 12.08
C GLU A 615 -1.17 17.66 11.86
N TYR A 616 -0.60 18.17 10.76
CA TYR A 616 0.81 17.97 10.43
C TYR A 616 1.59 19.28 10.20
N GLY A 617 1.07 20.42 10.66
CA GLY A 617 1.80 21.67 10.55
C GLY A 617 1.01 22.90 11.00
N VAL A 618 1.60 24.06 10.81
CA VAL A 618 0.95 25.36 11.01
C VAL A 618 1.16 26.20 9.76
N SER A 619 0.06 26.65 9.18
CA SER A 619 0.03 27.57 8.04
C SER A 619 -0.28 28.99 8.51
N VAL A 620 0.08 30.01 7.73
CA VAL A 620 -0.15 31.42 8.06
C VAL A 620 -0.80 32.14 6.89
N ILE A 621 -1.81 32.95 7.18
CA ILE A 621 -2.53 33.80 6.24
C ILE A 621 -2.35 35.25 6.70
N THR A 622 -1.51 36.00 5.99
CA THR A 622 -1.11 37.38 6.38
C THR A 622 -2.03 38.48 5.84
N ASP A 623 -2.90 38.14 4.90
CA ASP A 623 -3.95 39.04 4.42
C ASP A 623 -5.03 38.17 3.80
N THR A 624 -6.30 38.56 3.94
CA THR A 624 -7.43 37.81 3.39
C THR A 624 -7.41 37.70 1.86
N ASN A 625 -6.58 38.48 1.16
CA ASN A 625 -6.38 38.37 -0.30
C ASN A 625 -5.10 37.63 -0.71
N LYS A 626 -4.32 37.08 0.25
CA LYS A 626 -3.09 36.34 -0.03
C LYS A 626 -3.26 34.83 0.16
N MET A 627 -2.38 34.08 -0.50
CA MET A 627 -2.25 32.64 -0.29
C MET A 627 -1.66 32.35 1.10
N ALA A 628 -2.04 31.22 1.69
CA ALA A 628 -1.42 30.73 2.91
C ALA A 628 0.02 30.25 2.65
N GLU A 629 0.90 30.44 3.62
CA GLU A 629 2.28 29.97 3.62
C GLU A 629 2.51 28.98 4.76
N SER A 630 3.40 28.01 4.59
CA SER A 630 3.78 27.06 5.65
C SER A 630 4.74 27.75 6.62
N LEU A 631 4.41 27.74 7.92
CA LEU A 631 5.31 28.20 9.00
C LEU A 631 6.13 27.03 9.54
N ILE A 632 5.47 25.91 9.84
CA ILE A 632 6.11 24.65 10.24
C ILE A 632 5.38 23.45 9.64
N GLU A 633 6.16 22.41 9.34
CA GLU A 633 5.69 21.08 8.97
C GLU A 633 6.19 20.07 10.03
N SER A 634 5.41 19.02 10.26
CA SER A 634 5.66 18.04 11.31
C SER A 634 5.33 16.63 10.82
N ASP A 635 6.29 15.72 10.96
CA ASP A 635 6.07 14.27 10.74
C ASP A 635 5.22 13.63 11.86
N LEU A 636 5.01 14.35 12.97
CA LEU A 636 4.18 13.96 14.10
C LEU A 636 2.88 14.76 14.12
N GLU A 637 1.83 14.17 14.67
CA GLU A 637 0.52 14.80 14.69
C GLU A 637 0.42 15.88 15.78
N ILE A 638 0.11 17.11 15.38
CA ILE A 638 -0.17 18.25 16.26
C ILE A 638 -1.56 18.08 16.88
N LYS A 639 -1.61 18.15 18.22
CA LYS A 639 -2.83 18.01 19.04
C LYS A 639 -3.45 19.36 19.40
N SER A 640 -2.59 20.31 19.74
CA SER A 640 -2.97 21.65 20.21
C SER A 640 -1.75 22.55 20.11
N ALA A 641 -1.98 23.85 19.97
CA ALA A 641 -0.95 24.88 20.00
C ALA A 641 -1.45 26.15 20.70
N ILE A 642 -0.51 26.93 21.22
CA ILE A 642 -0.75 28.22 21.89
C ILE A 642 0.33 29.20 21.43
N LEU A 643 -0.08 30.46 21.25
CA LEU A 643 0.83 31.60 21.05
C LEU A 643 0.91 32.43 22.33
N THR A 644 2.13 32.79 22.73
CA THR A 644 2.37 33.71 23.85
C THR A 644 3.81 34.20 23.84
N ASP A 645 4.04 35.48 24.17
CA ASP A 645 5.37 36.06 24.37
C ASP A 645 5.93 35.60 25.74
N ILE A 646 6.82 34.61 25.72
CA ILE A 646 7.33 33.97 26.94
C ILE A 646 8.52 34.72 27.57
N ASP A 647 9.18 35.61 26.83
CA ASP A 647 10.40 36.30 27.29
C ASP A 647 10.29 37.83 27.36
N GLY A 648 9.18 38.39 26.89
CA GLY A 648 8.81 39.80 26.94
C GLY A 648 9.53 40.65 25.89
N ASP A 649 9.99 40.08 24.78
CA ASP A 649 10.66 40.80 23.71
C ASP A 649 9.71 41.40 22.66
N GLY A 650 8.42 41.03 22.71
CA GLY A 650 7.36 41.48 21.82
C GLY A 650 7.18 40.62 20.57
N ILE A 651 7.87 39.48 20.47
CA ILE A 651 7.66 38.42 19.49
C ILE A 651 7.01 37.27 20.25
N GLU A 652 5.95 36.69 19.69
CA GLU A 652 5.30 35.54 20.35
C GLU A 652 6.02 34.24 20.02
N GLU A 653 6.01 33.31 20.98
CA GLU A 653 6.42 31.93 20.78
C GLU A 653 5.22 31.03 20.49
N LEU A 654 5.38 30.15 19.51
CA LEU A 654 4.48 29.04 19.26
C LEU A 654 4.89 27.84 20.10
N ILE A 655 3.96 27.41 20.96
CA ILE A 655 4.07 26.20 21.76
C ILE A 655 3.08 25.20 21.22
N TYR A 656 3.57 24.07 20.67
CA TYR A 656 2.71 23.08 20.02
C TYR A 656 3.00 21.67 20.53
N LEU A 657 1.92 20.92 20.69
CA LEU A 657 1.88 19.60 21.28
C LEU A 657 1.83 18.54 20.17
N VAL A 658 2.81 17.65 20.11
CA VAL A 658 2.93 16.61 19.06
C VAL A 658 2.96 15.20 19.62
N ALA A 659 2.41 14.25 18.86
CA ALA A 659 2.43 12.83 19.17
C ALA A 659 2.59 11.97 17.90
N ALA A 660 3.09 10.73 18.05
CA ALA A 660 3.23 9.81 16.91
C ALA A 660 1.89 9.42 16.26
N GLU A 661 0.82 9.41 17.04
CA GLU A 661 -0.53 9.12 16.58
C GLU A 661 -1.59 9.72 17.50
N ASN A 662 -2.84 9.73 17.03
CA ASN A 662 -3.98 10.38 17.67
C ASN A 662 -4.26 9.95 19.12
N TYR A 663 -3.90 8.72 19.47
CA TYR A 663 -4.16 8.12 20.79
C TYR A 663 -2.88 7.77 21.56
N SER A 664 -1.73 8.32 21.15
CA SER A 664 -0.45 8.08 21.84
C SER A 664 -0.48 8.60 23.27
N ASP A 665 0.10 7.81 24.19
CA ASP A 665 0.36 8.21 25.58
C ASP A 665 1.71 8.95 25.74
N ASP A 666 2.46 9.13 24.64
CA ASP A 666 3.74 9.82 24.61
C ASP A 666 3.65 11.06 23.72
N THR A 667 3.55 12.22 24.37
CA THR A 667 3.33 13.52 23.76
C THR A 667 4.46 14.46 24.15
N THR A 668 4.91 15.27 23.18
CA THR A 668 5.98 16.26 23.35
C THR A 668 5.46 17.66 23.09
N ALA A 669 5.78 18.62 23.96
CA ALA A 669 5.53 20.03 23.73
C ALA A 669 6.81 20.70 23.20
N ASN A 670 6.75 21.30 22.03
CA ASN A 670 7.85 22.05 21.42
C ASN A 670 7.56 23.55 21.49
N VAL A 671 8.61 24.35 21.66
CA VAL A 671 8.54 25.81 21.76
C VAL A 671 9.47 26.43 20.73
N ILE A 672 8.94 27.31 19.88
CA ILE A 672 9.69 28.04 18.85
C ILE A 672 9.29 29.52 18.87
N ALA A 673 10.19 30.42 18.49
CA ALA A 673 9.84 31.82 18.24
C ALA A 673 9.29 31.98 16.81
N LEU A 674 8.26 32.81 16.62
CA LEU A 674 7.64 33.00 15.30
C LEU A 674 8.60 33.59 14.25
N ASP A 675 9.56 34.41 14.66
CA ASP A 675 10.54 35.03 13.75
C ASP A 675 11.71 34.10 13.36
N SER A 676 11.81 32.94 14.03
CA SER A 676 12.89 31.95 13.90
C SER A 676 12.35 30.51 14.03
N PRO A 677 11.32 30.12 13.25
CA PRO A 677 10.57 28.87 13.45
C PRO A 677 11.42 27.60 13.28
N GLU A 678 12.55 27.68 12.60
CA GLU A 678 13.50 26.58 12.43
C GLU A 678 14.30 26.24 13.70
N THR A 679 14.23 27.07 14.74
CA THR A 679 14.98 26.90 15.98
C THR A 679 14.06 26.54 17.15
N THR A 680 14.14 25.30 17.62
CA THR A 680 13.48 24.87 18.85
C THR A 680 14.17 25.46 20.09
N LEU A 681 13.45 26.29 20.83
CA LEU A 681 13.88 26.86 22.11
C LEU A 681 13.83 25.81 23.22
N PHE A 682 12.70 25.10 23.31
CA PHE A 682 12.51 24.03 24.28
C PHE A 682 11.73 22.85 23.68
N SER A 683 11.97 21.67 24.23
CA SER A 683 11.21 20.46 23.92
C SER A 683 11.03 19.66 25.21
N PHE A 684 9.78 19.43 25.59
CA PHE A 684 9.40 18.79 26.85
C PHE A 684 8.58 17.54 26.61
N ASN A 685 8.99 16.41 27.21
CA ASN A 685 8.09 15.27 27.32
C ASN A 685 7.03 15.58 28.38
N VAL A 686 5.76 15.53 27.96
CA VAL A 686 4.59 15.84 28.79
C VAL A 686 3.68 14.64 28.95
N GLY A 687 4.20 13.41 28.78
CA GLY A 687 3.43 12.17 28.91
C GLY A 687 2.21 12.17 27.98
N ASN A 688 1.05 11.73 28.49
CA ASN A 688 -0.18 11.61 27.71
C ASN A 688 -1.01 12.90 27.66
N ALA A 689 -0.34 14.05 27.58
CA ALA A 689 -1.03 15.34 27.53
C ALA A 689 -1.92 15.43 26.29
N LYS A 690 -3.11 16.02 26.47
CA LYS A 690 -4.06 16.35 25.40
C LYS A 690 -4.19 17.86 25.20
N GLU A 691 -4.04 18.61 26.29
CA GLU A 691 -4.10 20.07 26.29
C GLU A 691 -2.97 20.63 27.15
N ILE A 692 -2.60 21.86 26.80
CA ILE A 692 -1.60 22.67 27.48
C ILE A 692 -2.20 24.05 27.75
N ALA A 693 -1.70 24.75 28.75
CA ALA A 693 -1.99 26.15 29.05
C ALA A 693 -0.69 26.85 29.47
N VAL A 694 -0.65 28.18 29.35
CA VAL A 694 0.53 28.99 29.68
C VAL A 694 0.13 30.18 30.55
N ALA A 695 0.74 30.30 31.73
CA ALA A 695 0.59 31.43 32.63
C ALA A 695 1.70 31.44 33.68
N ASN A 696 1.86 32.56 34.39
CA ASN A 696 2.65 32.59 35.62
C ASN A 696 1.90 31.83 36.72
N VAL A 697 2.46 30.72 37.21
CA VAL A 697 1.87 29.88 38.27
C VAL A 697 2.77 29.78 39.50
N ASP A 698 3.81 30.62 39.61
CA ASP A 698 4.67 30.67 40.79
C ASP A 698 4.96 32.11 41.30
N ASP A 699 5.96 32.26 42.17
CA ASP A 699 6.28 33.54 42.82
C ASP A 699 7.18 34.46 41.96
N ASP A 700 7.60 34.03 40.77
CA ASP A 700 8.36 34.84 39.84
C ASP A 700 7.49 35.44 38.73
N SER A 701 8.10 35.89 37.63
CA SER A 701 7.38 36.59 36.56
C SER A 701 7.58 35.93 35.19
N ALA A 702 8.29 34.81 35.14
CA ALA A 702 8.33 33.96 33.97
C ALA A 702 6.97 33.27 33.80
N LEU A 703 6.70 32.82 32.58
CA LEU A 703 5.53 32.00 32.32
C LEU A 703 5.91 30.52 32.42
N GLU A 704 4.96 29.70 32.86
CA GLU A 704 5.09 28.25 32.88
C GLU A 704 4.16 27.60 31.86
N LEU A 705 4.65 26.53 31.23
CA LEU A 705 3.82 25.58 30.51
C LEU A 705 3.20 24.61 31.52
N VAL A 706 1.88 24.49 31.48
CA VAL A 706 1.08 23.56 32.29
C VAL A 706 0.38 22.57 31.39
N ALA A 707 0.70 21.28 31.51
CA ALA A 707 0.05 20.21 30.75
C ALA A 707 -0.99 19.47 31.60
N ASN A 708 -2.14 19.11 31.01
CA ASN A 708 -3.21 18.40 31.72
C ASN A 708 -2.76 17.05 32.34
N SER A 709 -1.74 16.42 31.76
CA SER A 709 -1.07 15.21 32.28
C SER A 709 -0.26 15.43 33.57
N GLY A 710 -0.16 16.66 34.07
CA GLY A 710 0.39 16.98 35.39
C GLY A 710 1.79 17.56 35.39
N PHE A 711 2.35 17.93 34.24
CA PHE A 711 3.66 18.55 34.13
C PHE A 711 3.57 20.08 34.16
N VAL A 712 4.51 20.72 34.86
CA VAL A 712 4.70 22.17 34.88
C VAL A 712 6.17 22.49 34.63
N TYR A 713 6.46 23.26 33.59
CA TYR A 713 7.81 23.66 33.18
C TYR A 713 7.94 25.18 33.12
N ASP A 714 9.04 25.70 33.65
CA ASP A 714 9.42 27.11 33.59
C ASP A 714 9.91 27.46 32.18
N LEU A 715 9.28 28.41 31.49
CA LEU A 715 9.63 28.76 30.10
C LEU A 715 10.81 29.74 30.00
N ALA A 716 11.31 30.28 31.10
CA ALA A 716 12.55 31.08 31.09
C ALA A 716 13.81 30.21 31.19
N THR A 717 13.72 29.05 31.86
CA THR A 717 14.87 28.19 32.18
C THR A 717 14.77 26.77 31.62
N GLY A 718 13.57 26.32 31.27
CA GLY A 718 13.26 24.95 30.86
C GLY A 718 13.24 23.93 32.02
N GLU A 719 13.34 24.38 33.27
CA GLU A 719 13.36 23.47 34.42
C GLU A 719 11.95 22.96 34.76
N ASN A 720 11.85 21.68 35.13
CA ASN A 720 10.60 21.11 35.62
C ASN A 720 10.33 21.63 37.04
N GLN A 721 9.23 22.35 37.22
CA GLN A 721 8.83 22.87 38.52
C GLN A 721 7.87 21.93 39.27
N TRP A 722 7.03 21.18 38.57
CA TRP A 722 6.10 20.22 39.19
C TRP A 722 5.74 19.05 38.27
N VAL A 723 5.70 17.84 38.86
CA VAL A 723 5.06 16.66 38.28
C VAL A 723 4.01 16.12 39.24
N LYS A 724 2.74 16.12 38.83
CA LYS A 724 1.62 15.47 39.52
C LYS A 724 1.33 14.13 38.85
N SER A 725 1.64 13.03 39.54
CA SER A 725 1.61 11.67 38.95
C SER A 725 0.26 11.18 38.40
N ASN A 726 -0.85 11.81 38.75
CA ASN A 726 -2.19 11.43 38.25
C ASN A 726 -2.77 12.47 37.28
N GLY A 727 -1.97 13.43 36.81
CA GLY A 727 -2.45 14.56 36.00
C GLY A 727 -3.31 15.55 36.77
N PHE A 728 -3.64 16.68 36.14
CA PHE A 728 -4.64 17.64 36.61
C PHE A 728 -6.06 17.27 36.17
N GLY A 729 -6.20 16.58 35.03
CA GLY A 729 -7.45 16.05 34.49
C GLY A 729 -7.15 15.22 33.24
N ASP A 730 -8.11 14.42 32.76
CA ASP A 730 -7.92 13.55 31.59
C ASP A 730 -8.21 14.20 30.22
N ALA A 731 -8.74 15.44 30.21
CA ALA A 731 -9.18 16.10 28.99
C ALA A 731 -8.68 17.54 28.88
N HIS A 732 -8.99 18.40 29.86
CA HIS A 732 -8.81 19.83 29.69
C HIS A 732 -7.98 20.51 30.79
N ILE A 733 -7.40 21.66 30.45
CA ILE A 733 -6.62 22.50 31.37
C ILE A 733 -6.89 23.99 31.14
N ALA A 734 -6.99 24.77 32.23
CA ALA A 734 -7.09 26.23 32.21
C ALA A 734 -6.31 26.83 33.39
N VAL A 735 -5.89 28.10 33.27
CA VAL A 735 -5.01 28.76 34.26
C VAL A 735 -5.52 30.13 34.72
N PRO A 736 -6.74 30.23 35.31
CA PRO A 736 -7.30 31.48 35.79
C PRO A 736 -6.58 32.03 37.05
N ASP A 737 -6.26 33.33 37.06
CA ASP A 737 -5.87 34.07 38.28
C ASP A 737 -7.12 34.50 39.06
N PHE A 738 -7.68 33.62 39.91
CA PHE A 738 -8.98 33.89 40.52
C PHE A 738 -8.95 35.00 41.57
N ASP A 739 -7.82 35.18 42.27
CA ASP A 739 -7.69 36.14 43.37
C ASP A 739 -6.99 37.46 42.98
N GLY A 740 -6.47 37.55 41.76
CA GLY A 740 -5.92 38.75 41.15
C GLY A 740 -4.55 39.12 41.71
N ASP A 741 -3.79 38.16 42.23
CA ASP A 741 -2.47 38.38 42.81
C ASP A 741 -1.33 38.33 41.77
N GLY A 742 -1.66 37.97 40.52
CA GLY A 742 -0.72 37.83 39.41
C GLY A 742 -0.12 36.43 39.28
N VAL A 743 -0.60 35.46 40.08
CA VAL A 743 -0.25 34.04 39.99
C VAL A 743 -1.51 33.24 39.73
N SER A 744 -1.54 32.54 38.61
CA SER A 744 -2.69 31.73 38.21
C SER A 744 -2.85 30.45 39.05
N GLU A 745 -4.10 30.11 39.34
CA GLU A 745 -4.46 28.75 39.76
C GLU A 745 -4.46 27.80 38.57
N ILE A 746 -4.21 26.51 38.81
CA ILE A 746 -4.31 25.47 37.79
C ILE A 746 -5.66 24.76 37.94
N VAL A 747 -6.46 24.75 36.87
CA VAL A 747 -7.73 24.02 36.80
C VAL A 747 -7.62 22.90 35.79
N GLY A 748 -7.78 21.66 36.24
CA GLY A 748 -7.89 20.49 35.36
C GLY A 748 -9.30 19.92 35.36
N ALA A 749 -9.74 19.44 34.20
CA ALA A 749 -11.05 18.82 34.05
C ALA A 749 -10.96 17.44 33.37
N ASP A 750 -11.73 16.50 33.92
CA ASP A 750 -12.03 15.24 33.24
C ASP A 750 -13.17 15.45 32.23
N TYR A 751 -13.11 14.72 31.11
CA TYR A 751 -14.21 14.67 30.14
C TYR A 751 -15.50 14.16 30.81
N TRP A 752 -15.36 13.13 31.64
CA TRP A 752 -16.46 12.53 32.42
C TRP A 752 -16.10 12.46 33.91
N GLY A 753 -16.30 13.56 34.63
CA GLY A 753 -16.08 13.55 36.08
C GLY A 753 -15.86 14.91 36.70
N TYR A 754 -14.72 15.04 37.38
CA TYR A 754 -14.45 16.17 38.25
C TYR A 754 -13.74 17.29 37.52
N ILE A 755 -14.00 18.50 37.97
CA ILE A 755 -13.17 19.67 37.74
C ILE A 755 -12.46 19.98 39.07
N GLU A 756 -11.14 20.12 39.03
CA GLU A 756 -10.29 20.26 40.20
C GLU A 756 -9.41 21.51 40.09
N VAL A 757 -9.31 22.27 41.18
CA VAL A 757 -8.53 23.52 41.25
C VAL A 757 -7.33 23.34 42.16
N TYR A 758 -6.17 23.82 41.73
CA TYR A 758 -4.89 23.65 42.42
C TYR A 758 -4.15 24.98 42.55
N SER A 759 -3.50 25.18 43.69
CA SER A 759 -2.46 26.20 43.83
C SER A 759 -1.13 25.59 43.42
N ALA A 760 -0.49 26.16 42.39
CA ALA A 760 0.83 25.72 41.93
C ALA A 760 1.96 26.08 42.91
N ILE A 761 1.85 27.22 43.61
CA ILE A 761 2.77 27.61 44.69
C ILE A 761 2.79 26.56 45.81
N THR A 762 1.62 26.22 46.35
CA THR A 762 1.52 25.32 47.51
C THR A 762 1.42 23.85 47.13
N LYS A 763 1.17 23.54 45.85
CA LYS A 763 0.98 22.20 45.28
C LYS A 763 -0.11 21.40 45.99
N VAL A 764 -1.17 22.10 46.39
CA VAL A 764 -2.34 21.50 47.02
C VAL A 764 -3.59 21.80 46.20
N GLN A 765 -4.51 20.83 46.22
CA GLN A 765 -5.85 21.02 45.70
C GLN A 765 -6.61 22.00 46.61
N LEU A 766 -7.15 23.05 46.02
CA LEU A 766 -7.95 24.07 46.67
C LEU A 766 -9.43 23.64 46.73
N ASP A 767 -9.96 23.13 45.62
CA ASP A 767 -11.36 22.71 45.51
C ASP A 767 -11.59 21.64 44.43
N ASN A 768 -12.78 21.05 44.40
CA ASN A 768 -13.30 20.24 43.30
C ASN A 768 -14.82 20.13 43.30
N PHE A 769 -15.38 19.82 42.14
CA PHE A 769 -16.77 19.39 42.01
C PHE A 769 -16.92 18.41 40.84
N ASP A 770 -17.97 17.59 40.88
CA ASP A 770 -18.34 16.67 39.81
C ASP A 770 -19.23 17.41 38.81
N ASN A 771 -18.73 17.67 37.60
CA ASN A 771 -19.50 18.27 36.51
C ASN A 771 -20.22 17.22 35.66
N PHE A 772 -19.98 15.92 35.90
CA PHE A 772 -20.45 14.79 35.11
C PHE A 772 -19.95 14.75 33.66
N ASN A 773 -20.00 15.83 32.87
CA ASN A 773 -19.70 15.84 31.44
C ASN A 773 -19.12 17.17 30.92
N THR A 774 -17.80 17.33 30.94
CA THR A 774 -17.10 18.56 30.52
C THR A 774 -16.60 18.41 29.08
N CYS A 775 -17.01 19.30 28.18
CA CYS A 775 -16.54 19.29 26.78
C CYS A 775 -15.58 20.41 26.45
N ASP A 776 -15.66 21.52 27.19
CA ASP A 776 -14.73 22.61 27.02
C ASP A 776 -14.59 23.41 28.31
N ILE A 777 -13.39 23.94 28.55
CA ILE A 777 -13.14 24.93 29.59
C ILE A 777 -12.25 26.04 29.03
N ASN A 778 -12.53 27.28 29.45
CA ASN A 778 -11.74 28.42 29.03
C ASN A 778 -11.62 29.41 30.21
N ASP A 779 -10.41 29.89 30.50
CA ASP A 779 -10.23 30.99 31.44
C ASP A 779 -10.33 32.34 30.73
N ALA A 780 -11.06 33.26 31.36
CA ALA A 780 -11.35 34.57 30.79
C ALA A 780 -11.48 35.65 31.86
N VAL A 781 -11.32 36.91 31.46
CA VAL A 781 -11.60 38.06 32.32
C VAL A 781 -12.90 38.73 31.87
N LEU A 782 -13.97 38.52 32.62
CA LEU A 782 -15.27 39.12 32.33
C LEU A 782 -15.60 40.23 33.33
N SER A 783 -15.85 41.45 32.83
CA SER A 783 -16.10 42.63 33.67
C SER A 783 -15.03 42.89 34.75
N GLY A 784 -13.77 42.54 34.45
CA GLY A 784 -12.63 42.69 35.35
C GLY A 784 -12.52 41.63 36.45
N GLN A 785 -13.29 40.55 36.37
CA GLN A 785 -13.18 39.37 37.23
C GLN A 785 -12.64 38.19 36.40
N SER A 786 -11.61 37.52 36.90
CA SER A 786 -11.15 36.24 36.35
C SER A 786 -12.18 35.15 36.64
N VAL A 787 -12.54 34.43 35.59
CA VAL A 787 -13.56 33.37 35.62
C VAL A 787 -13.08 32.14 34.85
N LEU A 788 -13.58 30.99 35.25
CA LEU A 788 -13.53 29.75 34.49
C LEU A 788 -14.89 29.55 33.82
N LEU A 789 -14.91 29.50 32.48
CA LEU A 789 -16.06 29.09 31.70
C LEU A 789 -16.01 27.57 31.52
N VAL A 790 -17.16 26.91 31.69
CA VAL A 790 -17.30 25.46 31.58
C VAL A 790 -18.48 25.16 30.67
N GLY A 791 -18.26 24.37 29.62
CA GLY A 791 -19.25 23.89 28.68
C GLY A 791 -19.56 22.41 28.84
N ASP A 792 -20.84 22.07 28.86
CA ASP A 792 -21.29 20.68 29.01
C ASP A 792 -21.28 19.91 27.67
N CYS A 793 -20.92 18.62 27.72
CA CYS A 793 -20.88 17.76 26.52
C CYS A 793 -22.24 17.31 25.96
N GLN A 794 -23.29 17.40 26.75
CA GLN A 794 -24.63 16.97 26.36
C GLN A 794 -25.57 18.17 26.37
N TRP A 795 -26.88 17.96 26.42
CA TRP A 795 -27.79 19.05 26.80
C TRP A 795 -27.44 19.53 28.20
N GLY A 796 -27.09 20.81 28.33
CA GLY A 796 -26.65 21.37 29.59
C GLY A 796 -26.55 22.89 29.56
N ASP A 797 -25.59 23.42 30.29
CA ASP A 797 -25.35 24.85 30.43
C ASP A 797 -23.92 25.21 30.01
N VAL A 798 -23.72 26.48 29.65
CA VAL A 798 -22.42 27.16 29.79
C VAL A 798 -22.44 27.88 31.12
N THR A 799 -21.46 27.60 31.98
CA THR A 799 -21.43 28.08 33.37
C THR A 799 -20.12 28.79 33.66
N ALA A 800 -20.19 29.97 34.29
CA ALA A 800 -19.02 30.68 34.77
C ALA A 800 -18.82 30.49 36.26
N TYR A 801 -17.58 30.20 36.65
CA TYR A 801 -17.15 30.00 38.02
C TYR A 801 -16.04 30.98 38.41
N THR A 802 -15.98 31.33 39.69
CA THR A 802 -14.85 32.05 40.29
C THR A 802 -14.63 31.61 41.73
N MET A 803 -13.48 31.93 42.33
CA MET A 803 -13.21 31.58 43.73
C MET A 803 -13.84 32.62 44.68
N ILE A 804 -14.71 32.15 45.57
CA ILE A 804 -15.27 32.95 46.67
C ILE A 804 -15.00 32.23 47.99
N ASP A 805 -14.35 32.93 48.93
CA ASP A 805 -13.96 32.39 50.24
C ASP A 805 -13.18 31.06 50.13
N GLY A 806 -12.35 30.91 49.09
CA GLY A 806 -11.51 29.73 48.85
C GLY A 806 -12.25 28.50 48.31
N ASN A 807 -13.46 28.67 47.75
CA ASN A 807 -14.21 27.61 47.07
C ASN A 807 -14.69 28.13 45.72
N LEU A 808 -14.70 27.27 44.73
CA LEU A 808 -15.20 27.56 43.40
C LEU A 808 -16.72 27.75 43.48
N SER A 809 -17.18 28.90 43.02
CA SER A 809 -18.57 29.34 43.14
C SER A 809 -19.09 29.78 41.80
N GLU A 810 -20.28 29.27 41.43
CA GLU A 810 -21.00 29.70 40.23
C GLU A 810 -21.35 31.19 40.31
N LEU A 811 -20.96 31.93 39.27
CA LEU A 811 -21.35 33.32 39.08
C LEU A 811 -22.66 33.43 38.31
N TRP A 812 -22.75 32.68 37.22
CA TRP A 812 -23.92 32.60 36.36
C TRP A 812 -23.90 31.30 35.56
N ARG A 813 -25.07 30.94 35.03
CA ARG A 813 -25.25 29.85 34.07
C ARG A 813 -26.20 30.30 32.98
N VAL A 814 -26.04 29.76 31.79
CA VAL A 814 -26.94 29.95 30.66
C VAL A 814 -27.06 28.64 29.88
N SER A 815 -28.23 28.35 29.32
CA SER A 815 -28.43 27.10 28.58
C SER A 815 -27.57 27.09 27.32
N SER A 816 -26.91 25.95 27.07
CA SER A 816 -26.09 25.66 25.87
C SER A 816 -26.84 25.70 24.54
N GLN A 817 -28.17 25.85 24.57
CA GLN A 817 -29.14 25.79 23.45
C GLN A 817 -29.33 24.41 22.82
N ASP A 818 -28.26 23.68 22.53
CA ASP A 818 -28.32 22.29 22.11
C ASP A 818 -27.23 21.43 22.75
N HIS A 819 -27.00 20.24 22.22
CA HIS A 819 -26.07 19.25 22.74
C HIS A 819 -24.61 19.54 22.33
N GLY A 820 -23.72 19.52 23.32
CA GLY A 820 -22.28 19.58 23.13
C GLY A 820 -21.77 20.98 22.87
N VAL A 821 -21.20 21.62 23.89
CA VAL A 821 -20.54 22.92 23.79
C VAL A 821 -19.13 22.74 23.21
N THR A 822 -18.79 23.49 22.17
CA THR A 822 -17.45 23.50 21.56
C THR A 822 -16.88 24.91 21.46
N SER A 823 -15.55 25.00 21.59
CA SER A 823 -14.73 26.19 21.35
C SER A 823 -15.26 27.48 21.98
N ILE A 824 -15.51 27.47 23.29
CA ILE A 824 -15.87 28.65 24.06
C ILE A 824 -14.80 29.73 23.86
N THR A 825 -15.24 30.91 23.44
CA THR A 825 -14.36 32.07 23.26
C THR A 825 -15.02 33.35 23.77
N VAL A 826 -14.22 34.39 23.99
CA VAL A 826 -14.70 35.68 24.49
C VAL A 826 -14.16 36.82 23.64
N GLY A 827 -15.00 37.83 23.37
CA GLY A 827 -14.61 38.99 22.59
C GLY A 827 -15.76 39.97 22.33
N ASP A 828 -15.42 41.19 21.92
CA ASP A 828 -16.39 42.24 21.56
C ASP A 828 -16.82 42.08 20.09
N ILE A 829 -17.64 41.06 19.82
CA ILE A 829 -18.02 40.66 18.46
C ILE A 829 -19.04 41.61 17.82
N ASP A 830 -19.80 42.35 18.63
CA ASP A 830 -20.75 43.34 18.13
C ASP A 830 -20.23 44.78 18.16
N ASN A 831 -18.97 44.96 18.55
CA ASN A 831 -18.22 46.20 18.50
C ASN A 831 -18.88 47.33 19.33
N ASP A 832 -19.48 46.97 20.46
CA ASP A 832 -20.14 47.89 21.38
C ASP A 832 -19.24 48.36 22.55
N GLY A 833 -18.06 47.75 22.68
CA GLY A 833 -17.08 47.98 23.74
C GLY A 833 -17.20 47.05 24.94
N SER A 834 -18.10 46.07 24.89
CA SER A 834 -18.32 45.05 25.92
C SER A 834 -17.92 43.67 25.40
N THR A 835 -17.47 42.78 26.29
CA THR A 835 -17.07 41.42 25.92
C THR A 835 -18.28 40.47 25.96
N GLU A 836 -18.52 39.75 24.87
CA GLU A 836 -19.44 38.62 24.79
C GLU A 836 -18.75 37.28 25.08
N VAL A 837 -19.58 36.26 25.36
CA VAL A 837 -19.18 34.86 25.39
C VAL A 837 -19.83 34.15 24.20
N LEU A 838 -19.04 33.41 23.43
CA LEU A 838 -19.46 32.68 22.23
C LEU A 838 -19.13 31.20 22.35
N TRP A 839 -19.94 30.34 21.75
CA TRP A 839 -19.67 28.89 21.67
C TRP A 839 -20.44 28.23 20.52
N GLY A 840 -19.93 27.10 20.03
CA GLY A 840 -20.64 26.20 19.14
C GLY A 840 -21.50 25.19 19.90
N THR A 841 -22.63 24.78 19.30
CA THR A 841 -23.49 23.70 19.83
C THR A 841 -24.16 22.91 18.70
N GLY A 842 -24.67 21.71 18.98
CA GLY A 842 -25.39 20.86 18.01
C GLY A 842 -24.53 19.78 17.34
N VAL A 843 -23.21 20.02 17.24
CA VAL A 843 -22.21 19.23 16.48
C VAL A 843 -22.07 17.77 16.86
N SER A 844 -22.60 17.39 18.02
CA SER A 844 -22.57 16.00 18.54
C SER A 844 -23.91 15.28 18.37
N THR A 845 -24.83 15.85 17.61
CA THR A 845 -26.09 15.25 17.19
C THR A 845 -26.18 15.18 15.67
N THR A 846 -27.27 14.65 15.15
CA THR A 846 -27.57 14.73 13.72
C THR A 846 -28.37 15.98 13.35
N GLY A 847 -28.72 16.82 14.32
CA GLY A 847 -29.52 18.04 14.11
C GLY A 847 -28.70 19.22 13.60
N ALA A 848 -29.33 20.39 13.61
CA ALA A 848 -28.70 21.65 13.26
C ALA A 848 -27.52 21.99 14.18
N ASP A 849 -26.49 22.61 13.62
CA ASP A 849 -25.41 23.22 14.39
C ASP A 849 -25.63 24.72 14.53
N GLU A 850 -25.43 25.25 15.73
CA GLU A 850 -25.68 26.65 16.05
C GLU A 850 -24.45 27.32 16.68
N LEU A 851 -24.17 28.55 16.23
CA LEU A 851 -23.22 29.45 16.89
C LEU A 851 -23.99 30.38 17.84
N ILE A 852 -23.69 30.29 19.12
CA ILE A 852 -24.39 31.04 20.17
C ILE A 852 -23.54 32.23 20.63
N THR A 853 -24.21 33.34 20.94
CA THR A 853 -23.60 34.54 21.51
C THR A 853 -24.39 34.98 22.73
N ALA A 854 -23.70 35.18 23.85
CA ALA A 854 -24.30 35.63 25.09
C ALA A 854 -23.62 36.89 25.61
N GLU A 855 -24.44 37.82 26.11
CA GLU A 855 -24.04 39.12 26.60
C GLU A 855 -24.15 39.19 28.13
N LEU A 856 -23.08 39.64 28.78
CA LEU A 856 -23.07 39.81 30.23
C LEU A 856 -23.51 41.23 30.62
N ASN A 857 -24.74 41.34 31.08
CA ASN A 857 -25.31 42.60 31.58
C ASN A 857 -25.18 42.68 33.11
N GLY A 858 -24.02 43.14 33.58
CA GLY A 858 -23.69 43.20 35.00
C GLY A 858 -23.39 41.82 35.58
N SER A 859 -24.35 41.22 36.28
CA SER A 859 -24.20 39.85 36.84
C SER A 859 -25.23 38.87 36.25
N THR A 860 -25.79 39.20 35.08
CA THR A 860 -26.80 38.38 34.41
C THR A 860 -26.37 38.21 32.96
N ILE A 861 -26.19 36.94 32.58
CA ILE A 861 -25.89 36.53 31.22
C ILE A 861 -27.20 36.29 30.45
N THR A 862 -27.27 36.73 29.19
CA THR A 862 -28.43 36.50 28.32
C THR A 862 -27.97 36.21 26.90
N ILE A 863 -28.59 35.23 26.26
CA ILE A 863 -28.33 34.91 24.85
C ILE A 863 -28.89 36.04 23.97
N LYS A 864 -28.08 36.50 23.01
CA LYS A 864 -28.52 37.43 21.98
C LYS A 864 -29.42 36.66 21.00
N GLU A 865 -30.69 37.05 20.95
CA GLU A 865 -31.69 36.40 20.10
C GLU A 865 -31.50 36.78 18.62
N ASN A 866 -31.74 35.84 17.71
CA ASN A 866 -31.65 36.02 16.25
C ASN A 866 -30.24 36.28 15.72
N THR A 867 -29.18 35.87 16.43
CA THR A 867 -27.81 35.92 15.89
C THR A 867 -27.52 34.79 14.91
N ALA A 868 -28.19 33.64 15.08
CA ALA A 868 -27.99 32.44 14.27
C ALA A 868 -28.35 32.67 12.79
N GLU A 869 -27.47 32.20 11.92
CA GLU A 869 -27.69 32.05 10.48
C GLU A 869 -28.06 30.59 10.17
N VAL A 870 -28.74 30.35 9.04
CA VAL A 870 -29.17 29.00 8.64
C VAL A 870 -27.93 28.21 8.21
N GLN A 871 -27.74 27.01 8.79
CA GLN A 871 -26.70 26.08 8.34
C GLN A 871 -26.99 25.63 6.91
N LEU A 872 -26.02 25.79 6.00
CA LEU A 872 -26.13 25.40 4.60
C LEU A 872 -25.28 24.16 4.34
N ASP A 873 -25.88 23.08 3.83
CA ASP A 873 -25.20 21.78 3.81
C ASP A 873 -24.43 21.49 2.50
N SER A 874 -25.02 21.84 1.35
CA SER A 874 -24.45 21.54 0.04
C SER A 874 -24.81 22.59 -1.00
N PHE A 875 -23.89 22.83 -1.93
CA PHE A 875 -23.98 23.91 -2.91
C PHE A 875 -23.95 23.35 -4.33
N SER A 876 -24.85 23.82 -5.19
CA SER A 876 -24.80 23.56 -6.63
C SER A 876 -24.91 24.83 -7.46
N SER A 877 -24.18 24.89 -8.57
CA SER A 877 -24.07 26.08 -9.41
C SER A 877 -25.27 26.22 -10.35
N ALA A 878 -26.05 27.30 -10.22
CA ALA A 878 -27.20 27.55 -11.08
C ALA A 878 -26.90 28.51 -12.25
N GLY A 879 -25.77 29.22 -12.23
CA GLY A 879 -25.39 30.24 -13.21
C GLY A 879 -25.54 31.66 -12.64
N TRP A 880 -25.67 32.63 -13.53
CA TRP A 880 -25.72 34.05 -13.19
C TRP A 880 -27.00 34.69 -13.69
N ALA A 881 -27.51 35.64 -12.91
CA ALA A 881 -28.68 36.42 -13.29
C ALA A 881 -28.65 37.82 -12.68
N ASN A 882 -29.30 38.77 -13.35
CA ASN A 882 -29.62 40.05 -12.74
C ASN A 882 -30.82 39.85 -11.82
N VAL A 883 -30.68 40.00 -10.51
CA VAL A 883 -31.82 39.90 -9.58
C VAL A 883 -32.84 40.99 -9.90
N ILE A 884 -32.34 42.20 -10.16
CA ILE A 884 -33.05 43.34 -10.74
C ILE A 884 -32.09 44.06 -11.72
N ASP A 885 -32.59 45.01 -12.52
CA ASP A 885 -31.79 45.76 -13.50
C ASP A 885 -30.43 46.25 -12.97
N ASN A 886 -29.32 45.72 -13.54
CA ASN A 886 -27.92 46.00 -13.18
C ASN A 886 -27.48 45.49 -11.80
N ASP A 887 -28.11 44.43 -11.29
CA ASP A 887 -27.76 43.76 -10.05
C ASP A 887 -27.43 42.29 -10.32
N GLU A 888 -26.32 42.06 -11.01
CA GLU A 888 -25.86 40.71 -11.35
C GLU A 888 -25.35 39.97 -10.11
N ARG A 889 -25.79 38.72 -9.97
CA ARG A 889 -25.39 37.79 -8.91
C ARG A 889 -25.06 36.43 -9.50
N ALA A 890 -24.12 35.73 -8.88
CA ALA A 890 -23.97 34.29 -9.03
C ALA A 890 -24.99 33.58 -8.13
N ILE A 891 -25.69 32.59 -8.65
CA ILE A 891 -26.78 31.91 -7.96
C ILE A 891 -26.37 30.47 -7.65
N PHE A 892 -26.48 30.07 -6.38
CA PHE A 892 -26.22 28.69 -5.97
C PHE A 892 -27.45 28.09 -5.28
N PHE A 893 -27.81 26.87 -5.64
CA PHE A 893 -28.91 26.16 -5.02
C PHE A 893 -28.39 25.31 -3.85
N ILE A 894 -29.19 25.27 -2.78
CA ILE A 894 -28.90 24.58 -1.54
C ILE A 894 -29.97 23.49 -1.36
N SER A 895 -29.62 22.23 -1.60
CA SER A 895 -30.60 21.14 -1.59
C SER A 895 -31.11 20.80 -0.19
N SER A 896 -30.30 21.02 0.84
CA SER A 896 -30.65 20.83 2.25
C SER A 896 -29.95 21.84 3.16
N THR A 897 -30.56 22.08 4.31
CA THR A 897 -30.05 22.95 5.37
C THR A 897 -30.17 22.22 6.71
N GLU A 898 -29.53 22.74 7.76
CA GLU A 898 -29.68 22.24 9.14
C GLU A 898 -29.35 20.73 9.26
N SER A 899 -28.19 20.32 8.75
CA SER A 899 -27.72 18.92 8.76
C SER A 899 -28.70 17.95 8.09
N GLY A 900 -29.35 18.39 7.01
CA GLY A 900 -30.34 17.62 6.27
C GLY A 900 -31.75 17.64 6.87
N TYR A 901 -31.97 18.27 8.02
CA TYR A 901 -33.30 18.37 8.66
C TYR A 901 -34.10 19.58 8.19
N GLY A 902 -33.43 20.56 7.59
CA GLY A 902 -34.00 21.75 7.02
C GLY A 902 -34.48 21.56 5.58
N SER A 903 -34.94 22.68 5.02
CA SER A 903 -35.56 22.78 3.70
C SER A 903 -34.58 23.33 2.66
N SER A 904 -34.84 23.10 1.37
CA SER A 904 -34.01 23.67 0.30
C SER A 904 -34.16 25.19 0.19
N ARG A 905 -33.08 25.84 -0.24
CA ARG A 905 -32.96 27.30 -0.44
C ARG A 905 -32.04 27.60 -1.62
N TYR A 906 -31.83 28.86 -1.95
CA TYR A 906 -30.73 29.30 -2.81
C TYR A 906 -30.06 30.54 -2.21
N ILE A 907 -28.79 30.73 -2.55
CA ILE A 907 -28.03 31.94 -2.23
C ILE A 907 -27.76 32.75 -3.49
N MET A 908 -27.70 34.06 -3.32
CA MET A 908 -27.31 35.02 -4.35
C MET A 908 -26.05 35.72 -3.88
N LEU A 909 -24.95 35.52 -4.60
CA LEU A 909 -23.62 36.03 -4.28
C LEU A 909 -23.28 37.20 -5.22
N ASP A 910 -22.93 38.36 -4.66
CA ASP A 910 -22.44 39.50 -5.43
C ASP A 910 -20.91 39.49 -5.63
N LYS A 911 -20.40 40.41 -6.45
CA LYS A 911 -18.97 40.50 -6.78
C LYS A 911 -18.13 41.03 -5.61
N GLU A 912 -18.76 41.66 -4.64
CA GLU A 912 -18.16 42.10 -3.39
C GLU A 912 -18.16 40.98 -2.32
N GLY A 913 -18.79 39.85 -2.61
CA GLY A 913 -18.88 38.69 -1.72
C GLY A 913 -20.00 38.75 -0.68
N ASN A 914 -20.99 39.62 -0.82
CA ASN A 914 -22.17 39.61 0.04
C ASN A 914 -23.13 38.50 -0.40
N ILE A 915 -23.75 37.84 0.58
CA ILE A 915 -24.73 36.77 0.36
C ILE A 915 -26.12 37.28 0.70
N GLU A 916 -27.08 36.99 -0.18
CA GLU A 916 -28.51 37.05 0.13
C GLU A 916 -29.11 35.63 0.06
N LEU A 917 -29.67 35.17 1.19
CA LEU A 917 -30.29 33.86 1.31
C LEU A 917 -31.80 33.95 1.05
N SER A 918 -32.32 33.04 0.22
CA SER A 918 -33.74 32.96 -0.10
C SER A 918 -34.60 32.50 1.08
N ASP A 919 -35.91 32.75 1.01
CA ASP A 919 -36.90 31.98 1.77
C ASP A 919 -36.86 30.49 1.35
N THR A 920 -37.51 29.63 2.15
CA THR A 920 -37.63 28.20 1.85
C THR A 920 -38.27 27.96 0.48
N VAL A 921 -37.58 27.18 -0.36
CA VAL A 921 -38.05 26.78 -1.69
C VAL A 921 -38.88 25.49 -1.63
N SER A 922 -38.48 24.53 -0.79
CA SER A 922 -39.18 23.25 -0.63
C SER A 922 -39.31 22.82 0.83
N GLU A 923 -40.52 22.43 1.26
CA GLU A 923 -40.82 22.09 2.66
C GLU A 923 -40.34 20.69 3.13
N ASN A 924 -39.69 19.85 2.29
CA ASN A 924 -39.32 18.46 2.66
C ASN A 924 -37.92 18.03 2.14
N TRP A 925 -37.39 16.94 2.72
CA TRP A 925 -36.01 16.43 2.60
C TRP A 925 -35.65 15.74 1.27
N GLY A 926 -36.01 16.28 0.11
CA GLY A 926 -35.83 15.56 -1.16
C GLY A 926 -35.76 16.37 -2.43
N ALA A 927 -35.31 17.62 -2.38
CA ALA A 927 -35.07 18.40 -3.60
C ALA A 927 -33.89 17.82 -4.39
N GLY A 928 -34.06 17.65 -5.70
CA GLY A 928 -32.94 17.38 -6.59
C GLY A 928 -31.95 18.54 -6.58
N THR A 929 -30.68 18.25 -6.84
CA THR A 929 -29.55 19.19 -6.71
C THR A 929 -29.39 20.12 -7.91
N ASN A 930 -30.11 19.88 -9.01
CA ASN A 930 -29.98 20.66 -10.25
C ASN A 930 -30.87 21.91 -10.24
N SER A 931 -30.33 23.02 -10.72
CA SER A 931 -31.06 24.28 -10.95
C SER A 931 -30.40 25.10 -12.06
N ILE A 932 -31.14 26.01 -12.67
CA ILE A 932 -30.62 26.93 -13.68
C ILE A 932 -31.18 28.34 -13.49
N ALA A 933 -30.31 29.34 -13.51
CA ALA A 933 -30.64 30.75 -13.49
C ALA A 933 -30.82 31.26 -14.92
N THR A 934 -31.91 31.97 -15.19
CA THR A 934 -32.26 32.49 -16.52
C THR A 934 -33.24 33.64 -16.40
N ASP A 935 -33.30 34.55 -17.36
CA ASP A 935 -34.42 35.50 -17.52
C ASP A 935 -35.37 34.93 -18.58
N PHE A 936 -36.25 34.01 -18.17
CA PHE A 936 -37.03 33.23 -19.15
C PHE A 936 -38.09 34.08 -19.85
N ASN A 937 -38.55 35.14 -19.18
CA ASN A 937 -39.66 35.98 -19.63
C ASN A 937 -39.19 37.32 -20.25
N ASN A 938 -37.87 37.57 -20.29
CA ASN A 938 -37.22 38.79 -20.78
C ASN A 938 -37.70 40.07 -20.09
N ASP A 939 -37.98 40.03 -18.78
CA ASP A 939 -38.43 41.19 -18.02
C ASP A 939 -37.29 41.99 -17.35
N GLY A 940 -36.06 41.51 -17.46
CA GLY A 940 -34.85 42.12 -16.90
C GLY A 940 -34.52 41.66 -15.48
N ALA A 941 -35.38 40.86 -14.86
CA ALA A 941 -35.15 40.23 -13.57
C ALA A 941 -35.06 38.71 -13.75
N GLY A 942 -34.05 38.11 -13.15
CA GLY A 942 -33.76 36.70 -13.29
C GLY A 942 -34.70 35.81 -12.50
N ASP A 943 -34.84 34.60 -13.00
CA ASP A 943 -35.60 33.50 -12.46
C ASP A 943 -34.69 32.29 -12.23
N LEU A 944 -35.16 31.39 -11.37
CA LEU A 944 -34.55 30.11 -11.07
C LEU A 944 -35.50 28.99 -11.49
N PHE A 945 -35.05 28.14 -12.40
CA PHE A 945 -35.65 26.84 -12.66
C PHE A 945 -35.07 25.84 -11.67
N THR A 946 -35.90 25.25 -10.83
CA THR A 946 -35.42 24.36 -9.75
C THR A 946 -36.42 23.26 -9.43
N SER A 947 -35.92 22.24 -8.73
CA SER A 947 -36.75 21.22 -8.12
C SER A 947 -37.36 21.72 -6.81
N THR A 948 -38.61 21.34 -6.59
CA THR A 948 -39.37 21.59 -5.37
C THR A 948 -39.99 20.26 -4.94
N THR A 949 -40.25 20.09 -3.65
CA THR A 949 -40.99 18.92 -3.14
C THR A 949 -42.09 19.34 -2.20
N ASN A 950 -43.20 18.60 -2.28
CA ASN A 950 -44.28 18.66 -1.30
C ASN A 950 -44.51 17.24 -0.75
N TYR A 951 -44.14 17.04 0.52
CA TYR A 951 -43.98 15.74 1.18
C TYR A 951 -42.96 14.83 0.48
N TYR A 952 -43.44 13.94 -0.39
CA TYR A 952 -42.62 12.97 -1.14
C TYR A 952 -42.77 13.15 -2.66
N ASP A 953 -43.56 14.13 -3.09
CA ASP A 953 -43.88 14.35 -4.49
C ASP A 953 -42.98 15.47 -5.02
N GLY A 954 -42.07 15.11 -5.93
CA GLY A 954 -41.18 16.04 -6.60
C GLY A 954 -41.91 16.84 -7.68
N SER A 955 -41.61 18.13 -7.77
CA SER A 955 -42.27 19.10 -8.62
C SER A 955 -41.25 20.06 -9.20
N PHE A 956 -41.48 20.56 -10.40
CA PHE A 956 -40.62 21.56 -11.02
C PHE A 956 -41.22 22.95 -10.83
N ALA A 957 -40.40 23.97 -10.54
CA ALA A 957 -40.85 25.34 -10.39
C ALA A 957 -39.93 26.33 -11.12
N ALA A 958 -40.54 27.41 -11.62
CA ALA A 958 -39.88 28.62 -12.08
C ALA A 958 -40.16 29.74 -11.08
N ILE A 959 -39.11 30.25 -10.43
CA ILE A 959 -39.18 31.16 -9.29
C ILE A 959 -38.44 32.45 -9.60
N GLN A 960 -39.09 33.60 -9.43
CA GLN A 960 -38.42 34.89 -9.55
C GLN A 960 -37.42 35.11 -8.41
N LEU A 961 -36.17 35.46 -8.73
CA LEU A 961 -35.10 35.58 -7.73
C LEU A 961 -35.33 36.72 -6.73
N HIS A 962 -35.80 37.89 -7.19
CA HIS A 962 -35.86 39.09 -6.33
C HIS A 962 -36.97 39.11 -5.27
N ASN A 963 -37.95 38.21 -5.36
CA ASN A 963 -39.09 38.16 -4.43
C ASN A 963 -39.59 36.74 -4.12
N GLY A 964 -39.00 35.71 -4.70
CA GLY A 964 -39.42 34.32 -4.52
C GLY A 964 -40.79 33.97 -5.12
N GLU A 965 -41.35 34.80 -6.01
CA GLU A 965 -42.66 34.52 -6.62
C GLU A 965 -42.55 33.34 -7.58
N VAL A 966 -43.36 32.31 -7.35
CA VAL A 966 -43.46 31.16 -8.26
C VAL A 966 -44.33 31.54 -9.45
N HIS A 967 -43.70 31.76 -10.62
CA HIS A 967 -44.40 32.06 -11.88
C HIS A 967 -45.15 30.87 -12.43
N TRP A 968 -44.54 29.69 -12.32
CA TRP A 968 -45.09 28.45 -12.85
C TRP A 968 -44.58 27.24 -12.07
N GLN A 969 -45.42 26.22 -11.94
CA GLN A 969 -45.09 24.98 -11.25
C GLN A 969 -45.77 23.80 -11.94
N TYR A 970 -45.05 22.66 -12.01
CA TYR A 970 -45.55 21.39 -12.51
C TYR A 970 -45.42 20.31 -11.44
N GLU A 971 -46.57 19.86 -10.94
CA GLU A 971 -46.68 18.79 -9.95
C GLU A 971 -46.64 17.42 -10.65
N SER A 972 -45.69 16.56 -10.27
CA SER A 972 -45.61 15.20 -10.81
C SER A 972 -46.57 14.24 -10.09
N SER A 973 -46.71 13.01 -10.60
CA SER A 973 -47.43 11.94 -9.88
C SER A 973 -46.59 11.36 -8.73
N SER A 974 -47.25 10.80 -7.72
CA SER A 974 -46.64 10.45 -6.44
C SER A 974 -45.28 9.72 -6.51
N ASN A 975 -44.28 10.21 -5.77
CA ASN A 975 -42.89 9.72 -5.68
C ASN A 975 -42.01 9.84 -6.97
N SER A 976 -42.24 10.83 -7.84
CA SER A 976 -41.30 11.07 -8.96
C SER A 976 -40.18 12.03 -8.54
N ASN A 977 -38.93 11.70 -8.84
CA ASN A 977 -37.77 12.57 -8.62
C ASN A 977 -37.60 13.57 -9.78
N ILE A 978 -37.17 14.79 -9.48
CA ILE A 978 -36.74 15.77 -10.50
C ILE A 978 -35.23 15.60 -10.68
N GLY A 979 -34.83 15.22 -11.88
CA GLY A 979 -33.42 15.03 -12.25
C GLY A 979 -32.82 16.30 -12.86
N ILE A 980 -32.20 16.12 -14.02
CA ILE A 980 -31.52 17.18 -14.79
C ILE A 980 -32.52 18.29 -15.20
N ILE A 981 -32.08 19.54 -15.08
CA ILE A 981 -32.79 20.74 -15.54
C ILE A 981 -31.87 21.51 -16.48
N GLU A 982 -32.31 21.74 -17.71
CA GLU A 982 -31.61 22.53 -18.72
C GLU A 982 -32.53 23.61 -19.31
N ALA A 983 -31.94 24.63 -19.94
CA ALA A 983 -32.69 25.74 -20.51
C ALA A 983 -32.21 26.13 -21.91
N LEU A 984 -33.15 26.24 -22.86
CA LEU A 984 -32.92 26.69 -24.23
C LEU A 984 -34.26 27.11 -24.87
N ASP A 985 -34.29 28.12 -25.73
CA ASP A 985 -35.46 28.43 -26.56
C ASP A 985 -35.67 27.31 -27.61
N MET A 986 -36.55 26.36 -27.30
CA MET A 986 -36.75 25.14 -28.08
C MET A 986 -37.77 25.32 -29.21
N ASN A 987 -38.64 26.32 -29.12
CA ASN A 987 -39.68 26.61 -30.12
C ASN A 987 -39.42 27.87 -30.98
N PHE A 988 -38.33 28.59 -30.70
CA PHE A 988 -37.89 29.81 -31.39
C PHE A 988 -38.87 30.98 -31.27
N ASP A 989 -39.56 31.12 -30.13
CA ASP A 989 -40.47 32.24 -29.87
C ASP A 989 -39.80 33.44 -29.18
N GLY A 990 -38.52 33.30 -28.81
CA GLY A 990 -37.70 34.32 -28.19
C GLY A 990 -37.73 34.30 -26.66
N PHE A 991 -38.41 33.33 -26.04
CA PHE A 991 -38.40 33.09 -24.59
C PHE A 991 -37.68 31.77 -24.29
N THR A 992 -37.03 31.69 -23.12
CA THR A 992 -36.29 30.49 -22.74
C THR A 992 -37.24 29.40 -22.26
N ASP A 993 -37.15 28.19 -22.83
CA ASP A 993 -37.93 27.03 -22.41
C ASP A 993 -37.13 26.18 -21.40
N ALA A 994 -37.84 25.40 -20.57
CA ALA A 994 -37.24 24.47 -19.62
C ALA A 994 -37.27 23.03 -20.15
N LEU A 995 -36.15 22.32 -20.03
CA LEU A 995 -36.02 20.89 -20.28
C LEU A 995 -35.79 20.18 -18.94
N VAL A 996 -36.73 19.32 -18.54
CA VAL A 996 -36.77 18.76 -17.19
C VAL A 996 -36.94 17.25 -17.25
N MET A 997 -36.02 16.52 -16.62
CA MET A 997 -36.18 15.09 -16.37
C MET A 997 -37.06 14.86 -15.14
N ILE A 998 -38.22 14.23 -15.34
CA ILE A 998 -39.15 13.85 -14.27
C ILE A 998 -39.26 12.33 -14.27
N GLY A 999 -38.65 11.69 -13.27
CA GLY A 999 -38.48 10.24 -13.24
C GLY A 999 -37.68 9.75 -14.46
N THR A 1000 -38.37 9.15 -15.44
CA THR A 1000 -37.77 8.62 -16.69
C THR A 1000 -38.26 9.33 -17.95
N GLU A 1001 -38.93 10.47 -17.80
CA GLU A 1001 -39.55 11.23 -18.88
C GLU A 1001 -38.90 12.61 -18.99
N LEU A 1002 -38.42 12.93 -20.19
CA LEU A 1002 -38.01 14.28 -20.55
C LEU A 1002 -39.25 15.10 -20.88
N ASN A 1003 -39.40 16.23 -20.20
CA ASN A 1003 -40.47 17.19 -20.43
C ASN A 1003 -39.87 18.50 -20.89
N ILE A 1004 -40.44 19.10 -21.95
CA ILE A 1004 -40.04 20.41 -22.45
C ILE A 1004 -41.22 21.36 -22.25
N PHE A 1005 -40.98 22.42 -21.47
CA PHE A 1005 -41.99 23.38 -21.05
C PHE A 1005 -41.68 24.78 -21.59
N ASP A 1006 -42.65 25.33 -22.29
CA ASP A 1006 -42.73 26.75 -22.59
C ASP A 1006 -43.47 27.43 -21.44
N ILE A 1007 -42.69 27.99 -20.52
CA ILE A 1007 -43.22 28.55 -19.27
C ILE A 1007 -43.97 29.84 -19.55
N GLN A 1008 -43.48 30.68 -20.46
CA GLN A 1008 -44.07 31.96 -20.81
C GLN A 1008 -45.49 31.80 -21.39
N ASN A 1009 -45.68 30.83 -22.27
CA ASN A 1009 -47.00 30.54 -22.84
C ASN A 1009 -47.78 29.49 -22.04
N GLN A 1010 -47.20 28.92 -20.98
CA GLN A 1010 -47.76 27.85 -20.13
C GLN A 1010 -48.14 26.60 -20.94
N LEU A 1011 -47.25 26.17 -21.84
CA LEU A 1011 -47.45 25.04 -22.74
C LEU A 1011 -46.42 23.93 -22.48
N ILE A 1012 -46.86 22.68 -22.63
CA ILE A 1012 -45.94 21.55 -22.76
C ILE A 1012 -45.65 21.40 -24.25
N ILE A 1013 -44.38 21.62 -24.65
CA ILE A 1013 -43.93 21.50 -26.04
C ILE A 1013 -43.89 20.03 -26.44
N ALA A 1014 -43.25 19.21 -25.60
CA ALA A 1014 -43.10 17.78 -25.82
C ALA A 1014 -42.87 17.03 -24.51
N ASN A 1015 -43.22 15.75 -24.50
CA ASN A 1015 -42.89 14.80 -23.45
C ASN A 1015 -42.43 13.48 -24.09
N TYR A 1016 -41.37 12.86 -23.57
CA TYR A 1016 -40.77 11.66 -24.16
C TYR A 1016 -40.18 10.75 -23.09
N ASN A 1017 -40.63 9.49 -23.06
CA ASN A 1017 -40.13 8.49 -22.11
C ASN A 1017 -38.85 7.85 -22.66
N ILE A 1018 -37.73 8.06 -21.95
CA ILE A 1018 -36.38 7.70 -22.40
C ILE A 1018 -35.78 6.61 -21.50
N GLY A 1019 -36.22 6.52 -20.25
CA GLY A 1019 -35.56 5.70 -19.23
C GLY A 1019 -34.72 6.58 -18.30
N HIS A 1020 -33.71 5.97 -17.67
CA HIS A 1020 -32.77 6.69 -16.81
C HIS A 1020 -31.74 7.43 -17.67
N VAL A 1021 -31.77 8.76 -17.62
CA VAL A 1021 -30.82 9.65 -18.31
C VAL A 1021 -29.77 10.11 -17.30
N THR A 1022 -28.49 10.07 -17.69
CA THR A 1022 -27.39 10.60 -16.85
C THR A 1022 -26.98 12.00 -17.26
N HIS A 1023 -26.92 12.29 -18.56
CA HIS A 1023 -26.61 13.63 -19.08
C HIS A 1023 -27.54 14.03 -20.21
N LEU A 1024 -27.71 15.34 -20.36
CA LEU A 1024 -28.51 15.95 -21.40
C LEU A 1024 -27.86 17.27 -21.83
N ALA A 1025 -27.80 17.52 -23.14
CA ALA A 1025 -27.27 18.76 -23.71
C ALA A 1025 -28.21 19.26 -24.83
N PRO A 1026 -28.96 20.36 -24.63
CA PRO A 1026 -29.77 20.95 -25.68
C PRO A 1026 -28.91 21.80 -26.62
N PHE A 1027 -29.20 21.78 -27.92
CA PHE A 1027 -28.44 22.57 -28.91
C PHE A 1027 -29.25 22.92 -30.15
N ILE A 1028 -28.77 23.94 -30.88
CA ILE A 1028 -29.35 24.38 -32.15
C ILE A 1028 -28.40 23.99 -33.28
N SER A 1029 -28.90 23.25 -34.27
CA SER A 1029 -28.15 22.94 -35.50
C SER A 1029 -29.02 23.21 -36.72
N ASN A 1030 -28.46 23.94 -37.69
CA ASN A 1030 -29.12 24.29 -38.96
C ASN A 1030 -30.55 24.87 -38.80
N GLY A 1031 -30.78 25.65 -37.74
CA GLY A 1031 -32.07 26.30 -37.45
C GLY A 1031 -33.16 25.36 -36.92
N SER A 1032 -32.79 24.22 -36.34
CA SER A 1032 -33.68 23.32 -35.59
C SER A 1032 -33.09 23.04 -34.21
N ALA A 1033 -33.96 22.88 -33.21
CA ALA A 1033 -33.56 22.54 -31.84
C ALA A 1033 -33.50 21.01 -31.67
N PHE A 1034 -32.45 20.55 -30.99
CA PHE A 1034 -32.15 19.16 -30.71
C PHE A 1034 -31.78 18.99 -29.24
N VAL A 1035 -31.89 17.75 -28.77
CA VAL A 1035 -31.48 17.35 -27.41
C VAL A 1035 -30.62 16.11 -27.54
N ALA A 1036 -29.33 16.22 -27.22
CA ALA A 1036 -28.47 15.05 -27.03
C ALA A 1036 -28.62 14.54 -25.59
N LEU A 1037 -28.63 13.23 -25.41
CA LEU A 1037 -28.76 12.61 -24.10
C LEU A 1037 -28.05 11.25 -24.04
N THR A 1038 -27.73 10.81 -22.83
CA THR A 1038 -27.07 9.52 -22.57
C THR A 1038 -27.80 8.73 -21.50
N THR A 1039 -27.76 7.40 -21.62
CA THR A 1039 -28.30 6.46 -20.63
C THR A 1039 -27.23 5.44 -20.23
N ASN A 1040 -27.36 4.84 -19.05
CA ASN A 1040 -26.38 3.87 -18.51
C ASN A 1040 -26.14 2.62 -19.38
N GLU A 1041 -27.03 2.32 -20.34
CA GLU A 1041 -27.03 1.04 -21.05
C GLU A 1041 -27.05 1.16 -22.59
N SER A 1042 -27.36 2.33 -23.17
CA SER A 1042 -27.81 2.43 -24.58
C SER A 1042 -26.94 3.29 -25.50
N GLY A 1043 -25.98 4.04 -24.98
CA GLY A 1043 -25.23 5.03 -25.77
C GLY A 1043 -25.87 6.41 -25.82
N MET A 1044 -25.36 7.26 -26.72
CA MET A 1044 -25.83 8.63 -26.89
C MET A 1044 -26.92 8.69 -27.97
N GLU A 1045 -28.04 9.33 -27.64
CA GLU A 1045 -29.15 9.59 -28.56
C GLU A 1045 -29.32 11.10 -28.80
N VAL A 1046 -29.67 11.49 -30.03
CA VAL A 1046 -30.05 12.86 -30.36
C VAL A 1046 -31.51 12.87 -30.76
N LEU A 1047 -32.33 13.62 -30.03
CA LEU A 1047 -33.74 13.82 -30.29
C LEU A 1047 -33.99 15.15 -30.99
N LYS A 1048 -34.97 15.17 -31.88
CA LYS A 1048 -35.43 16.36 -32.60
C LYS A 1048 -36.89 16.67 -32.25
N ILE A 1049 -37.21 17.95 -32.07
CA ILE A 1049 -38.59 18.41 -31.93
C ILE A 1049 -39.31 18.38 -33.29
N THR A 1050 -40.49 17.78 -33.31
CA THR A 1050 -41.38 17.71 -34.48
C THR A 1050 -42.80 18.11 -34.11
N ASP A 1051 -43.67 18.33 -35.10
CA ASP A 1051 -45.10 18.58 -34.89
C ASP A 1051 -45.82 17.46 -34.10
N ALA A 1052 -45.21 16.28 -33.97
CA ALA A 1052 -45.75 15.11 -33.26
C ALA A 1052 -45.09 14.86 -31.89
N GLY A 1053 -44.24 15.77 -31.40
CA GLY A 1053 -43.42 15.61 -30.20
C GLY A 1053 -41.94 15.35 -30.53
N LEU A 1054 -41.22 14.66 -29.64
CA LEU A 1054 -39.81 14.30 -29.85
C LEU A 1054 -39.67 13.01 -30.67
N SER A 1055 -38.71 12.99 -31.58
CA SER A 1055 -38.31 11.79 -32.33
C SER A 1055 -36.79 11.69 -32.43
N GLN A 1056 -36.26 10.47 -32.35
CA GLN A 1056 -34.84 10.20 -32.53
C GLN A 1056 -34.38 10.62 -33.93
N ALA A 1057 -33.36 11.48 -33.98
CA ALA A 1057 -32.67 11.93 -35.18
C ALA A 1057 -31.41 11.11 -35.44
N ALA A 1058 -30.59 10.88 -34.40
CA ALA A 1058 -29.36 10.10 -34.49
C ALA A 1058 -29.11 9.29 -33.21
N SER A 1059 -28.20 8.33 -33.27
CA SER A 1059 -27.62 7.66 -32.09
C SER A 1059 -26.26 7.08 -32.41
N VAL A 1060 -25.48 6.85 -31.35
CA VAL A 1060 -24.22 6.12 -31.38
C VAL A 1060 -24.13 5.20 -30.15
N ASP A 1061 -23.61 3.99 -30.35
CA ASP A 1061 -23.37 3.04 -29.27
C ASP A 1061 -22.06 3.40 -28.54
N GLY A 1062 -22.01 3.26 -27.21
CA GLY A 1062 -20.81 3.52 -26.40
C GLY A 1062 -21.15 4.22 -25.08
N ILE A 1063 -20.39 3.99 -24.02
CA ILE A 1063 -20.63 4.66 -22.73
C ILE A 1063 -20.21 6.12 -22.85
N CYS A 1064 -21.03 7.01 -22.28
CA CYS A 1064 -20.79 8.44 -22.24
C CYS A 1064 -21.16 8.96 -20.86
N ASP A 1065 -20.12 9.22 -20.07
CA ASP A 1065 -20.20 9.58 -18.66
C ASP A 1065 -20.31 11.07 -18.44
N GLN A 1066 -19.96 11.92 -19.40
CA GLN A 1066 -20.32 13.35 -19.43
C GLN A 1066 -20.60 13.78 -20.86
N LEU A 1067 -21.55 14.70 -21.04
CA LEU A 1067 -21.98 15.18 -22.35
C LEU A 1067 -22.14 16.69 -22.35
N ILE A 1068 -21.45 17.35 -23.29
CA ILE A 1068 -21.57 18.80 -23.51
C ILE A 1068 -21.61 19.14 -25.00
N THR A 1069 -21.98 20.38 -25.30
CA THR A 1069 -21.81 21.00 -26.61
C THR A 1069 -20.49 21.78 -26.65
N ILE A 1070 -19.80 21.73 -27.78
CA ILE A 1070 -18.52 22.42 -27.98
C ILE A 1070 -18.36 22.81 -29.46
N ASN A 1071 -17.65 23.89 -29.76
CA ASN A 1071 -17.11 24.10 -31.11
C ASN A 1071 -15.62 23.72 -31.12
N ALA A 1072 -15.37 22.44 -31.39
CA ALA A 1072 -14.05 21.81 -31.29
C ALA A 1072 -13.16 22.12 -32.50
N ASP A 1073 -13.72 22.67 -33.58
CA ASP A 1073 -13.00 22.89 -34.82
C ASP A 1073 -13.12 24.34 -35.34
N SER A 1074 -12.89 24.53 -36.64
CA SER A 1074 -12.84 25.87 -37.27
C SER A 1074 -14.15 26.31 -37.92
N ASP A 1075 -15.21 25.52 -37.81
CA ASP A 1075 -16.51 25.84 -38.37
C ASP A 1075 -17.43 26.53 -37.34
N GLU A 1076 -18.69 26.78 -37.69
CA GLU A 1076 -19.65 27.51 -36.82
C GLU A 1076 -20.71 26.59 -36.20
N GLN A 1077 -20.72 25.31 -36.59
CA GLN A 1077 -21.63 24.28 -36.11
C GLN A 1077 -21.06 23.72 -34.81
N PRO A 1078 -21.87 23.57 -33.75
CA PRO A 1078 -21.39 22.91 -32.54
C PRO A 1078 -21.37 21.39 -32.71
N GLU A 1079 -20.32 20.76 -32.19
CA GLU A 1079 -20.15 19.33 -31.96
C GLU A 1079 -20.69 18.92 -30.58
N LEU A 1080 -20.73 17.61 -30.37
CA LEU A 1080 -20.99 17.00 -29.07
C LEU A 1080 -19.71 16.35 -28.55
N ALA A 1081 -19.25 16.79 -27.37
CA ALA A 1081 -18.13 16.18 -26.67
C ALA A 1081 -18.64 15.26 -25.57
N CYS A 1082 -18.01 14.09 -25.49
CA CYS A 1082 -18.37 13.00 -24.60
C CYS A 1082 -17.12 12.47 -23.90
N THR A 1083 -17.16 12.26 -22.58
CA THR A 1083 -16.13 11.50 -21.86
C THR A 1083 -16.65 10.11 -21.48
N ASN A 1084 -15.76 9.13 -21.29
CA ASN A 1084 -16.14 7.76 -20.90
C ASN A 1084 -15.27 7.23 -19.73
N HIS A 1085 -15.62 6.02 -19.26
CA HIS A 1085 -14.96 5.37 -18.13
C HIS A 1085 -13.53 4.87 -18.41
N ASP A 1086 -13.11 4.92 -19.67
CA ASP A 1086 -11.75 4.59 -20.09
C ASP A 1086 -10.87 5.87 -20.17
N ASP A 1087 -11.33 6.97 -19.55
CA ASP A 1087 -10.69 8.28 -19.55
C ASP A 1087 -10.39 8.80 -20.96
N GLU A 1088 -11.36 8.69 -21.87
CA GLU A 1088 -11.26 9.22 -23.23
C GLU A 1088 -12.26 10.36 -23.47
N LEU A 1089 -11.81 11.42 -24.15
CA LEU A 1089 -12.65 12.43 -24.79
C LEU A 1089 -12.95 12.02 -26.23
N ILE A 1090 -14.23 11.98 -26.59
CA ILE A 1090 -14.73 11.67 -27.93
C ILE A 1090 -15.57 12.86 -28.43
N VAL A 1091 -15.25 13.38 -29.60
CA VAL A 1091 -15.98 14.48 -30.23
C VAL A 1091 -16.74 13.96 -31.45
N TYR A 1092 -18.02 14.32 -31.54
CA TYR A 1092 -18.91 13.94 -32.62
C TYR A 1092 -19.41 15.15 -33.40
N ASP A 1093 -19.15 15.14 -34.71
CA ASP A 1093 -19.76 16.07 -35.66
C ASP A 1093 -21.22 15.67 -35.88
N PHE A 1094 -22.12 16.64 -35.74
CA PHE A 1094 -23.53 16.45 -36.03
C PHE A 1094 -23.92 17.11 -37.36
N SER A 1095 -23.97 16.30 -38.43
CA SER A 1095 -24.37 16.78 -39.76
C SER A 1095 -25.41 15.87 -40.42
N GLY A 1096 -26.44 16.49 -41.01
CA GLY A 1096 -27.48 15.75 -41.73
C GLY A 1096 -28.29 14.75 -40.88
N GLU A 1097 -28.47 15.05 -39.58
CA GLU A 1097 -29.10 14.13 -38.60
C GLU A 1097 -28.32 12.81 -38.43
N ALA A 1098 -26.99 12.87 -38.50
CA ALA A 1098 -26.09 11.76 -38.19
C ALA A 1098 -24.94 12.26 -37.31
N LEU A 1099 -24.48 11.39 -36.41
CA LEU A 1099 -23.29 11.59 -35.60
C LEU A 1099 -22.09 10.90 -36.27
N THR A 1100 -20.99 11.62 -36.44
CA THR A 1100 -19.73 11.07 -36.94
C THR A 1100 -18.63 11.41 -35.96
N GLU A 1101 -17.91 10.42 -35.46
CA GLU A 1101 -16.72 10.65 -34.63
C GLU A 1101 -15.68 11.40 -35.46
N SER A 1102 -15.32 12.61 -35.02
CA SER A 1102 -14.30 13.46 -35.64
C SER A 1102 -12.97 13.39 -34.89
N LEU A 1103 -13.01 13.18 -33.57
CA LEU A 1103 -11.83 13.09 -32.73
C LEU A 1103 -12.05 12.13 -31.54
N ARG A 1104 -10.96 11.47 -31.13
CA ARG A 1104 -10.83 10.73 -29.89
C ARG A 1104 -9.44 10.98 -29.30
N ALA A 1105 -9.37 11.31 -28.02
CA ALA A 1105 -8.13 11.53 -27.28
C ALA A 1105 -8.24 10.96 -25.86
N SER A 1106 -7.14 10.43 -25.32
CA SER A 1106 -7.06 10.10 -23.90
C SER A 1106 -6.96 11.39 -23.08
N ILE A 1107 -7.68 11.48 -21.99
CA ILE A 1107 -7.63 12.58 -21.02
C ILE A 1107 -7.04 12.07 -19.70
N PRO A 1108 -6.55 12.95 -18.82
CA PRO A 1108 -6.20 12.55 -17.46
C PRO A 1108 -7.38 11.88 -16.77
N ALA A 1109 -7.10 10.84 -15.99
CA ALA A 1109 -8.08 10.19 -15.15
C ALA A 1109 -8.74 11.20 -14.20
N ASP A 1110 -10.00 10.93 -13.84
CA ASP A 1110 -10.75 11.65 -12.80
C ASP A 1110 -11.10 13.12 -13.08
N ILE A 1111 -11.09 13.51 -14.35
CA ILE A 1111 -11.72 14.77 -14.80
C ILE A 1111 -13.24 14.60 -14.81
N THR A 1112 -13.93 15.53 -14.17
CA THR A 1112 -15.39 15.58 -14.09
C THR A 1112 -15.95 16.99 -14.33
N ASN A 1113 -17.27 17.11 -14.42
CA ASN A 1113 -18.01 18.35 -14.60
C ASN A 1113 -17.47 19.20 -15.76
N ILE A 1114 -17.21 18.63 -16.93
CA ILE A 1114 -16.62 19.38 -18.06
C ILE A 1114 -17.56 20.45 -18.64
N GLN A 1115 -16.99 21.52 -19.17
CA GLN A 1115 -17.66 22.60 -19.92
C GLN A 1115 -16.74 23.12 -21.03
N ALA A 1116 -17.30 23.67 -22.11
CA ALA A 1116 -16.52 24.29 -23.18
C ALA A 1116 -15.98 25.66 -22.75
N ASP A 1117 -14.71 25.97 -23.06
CA ASP A 1117 -14.17 27.31 -22.89
C ASP A 1117 -14.78 28.26 -23.93
N VAL A 1118 -15.77 29.04 -23.49
CA VAL A 1118 -16.53 29.97 -24.33
C VAL A 1118 -15.83 31.30 -24.60
N THR A 1119 -14.58 31.48 -24.17
CA THR A 1119 -13.82 32.71 -24.48
C THR A 1119 -13.48 32.81 -25.97
N THR A 1120 -13.33 31.67 -26.65
CA THR A 1120 -13.19 31.57 -28.11
C THR A 1120 -14.48 31.05 -28.77
N GLU A 1121 -14.71 31.42 -30.02
CA GLU A 1121 -15.90 30.98 -30.79
C GLU A 1121 -15.65 29.67 -31.56
N GLN A 1122 -14.39 29.28 -31.73
CA GLN A 1122 -13.91 28.16 -32.55
C GLN A 1122 -12.65 27.55 -31.91
N ASN A 1123 -12.41 26.27 -32.13
CA ASN A 1123 -11.30 25.50 -31.55
C ASN A 1123 -11.26 25.69 -30.03
N GLN A 1124 -12.42 25.53 -29.40
CA GLN A 1124 -12.57 25.71 -27.96
C GLN A 1124 -11.80 24.62 -27.21
N ASN A 1125 -11.12 25.04 -26.13
CA ASN A 1125 -10.63 24.12 -25.13
C ASN A 1125 -11.79 23.70 -24.21
N LEU A 1126 -11.51 22.77 -23.30
CA LEU A 1126 -12.43 22.38 -22.24
C LEU A 1126 -11.92 22.90 -20.89
N ILE A 1127 -12.86 23.18 -20.00
CA ILE A 1127 -12.66 23.37 -18.58
C ILE A 1127 -13.27 22.16 -17.88
N GLY A 1128 -12.57 21.60 -16.91
CA GLY A 1128 -13.08 20.50 -16.08
C GLY A 1128 -12.58 20.61 -14.66
N VAL A 1129 -13.00 19.65 -13.84
CA VAL A 1129 -12.55 19.51 -12.45
C VAL A 1129 -11.81 18.19 -12.32
N SER A 1130 -10.50 18.24 -12.09
CA SER A 1130 -9.69 17.06 -11.81
C SER A 1130 -9.66 16.77 -10.32
N HIS A 1131 -9.69 15.49 -9.96
CA HIS A 1131 -9.51 15.01 -8.59
C HIS A 1131 -8.18 14.26 -8.47
N ASN A 1132 -7.60 14.26 -7.27
CA ASN A 1132 -6.56 13.29 -6.94
C ASN A 1132 -7.23 12.00 -6.43
N THR A 1133 -6.98 10.86 -7.07
CA THR A 1133 -7.51 9.54 -6.69
C THR A 1133 -6.44 8.58 -6.17
N ALA A 1134 -5.21 9.06 -6.01
CA ALA A 1134 -4.07 8.21 -5.66
C ALA A 1134 -4.15 7.64 -4.22
N ASP A 1135 -5.02 8.16 -3.35
CA ASP A 1135 -5.11 7.67 -1.97
C ASP A 1135 -6.56 7.52 -1.47
N PHE A 1136 -6.81 6.43 -0.74
CA PHE A 1136 -7.98 6.28 0.15
C PHE A 1136 -7.92 7.22 1.38
N SER A 1137 -7.09 8.26 1.34
CA SER A 1137 -6.96 9.26 2.40
C SER A 1137 -8.18 10.18 2.43
N LEU A 1138 -8.44 10.76 3.60
CA LEU A 1138 -9.56 11.69 3.84
C LEU A 1138 -9.40 13.02 3.08
N ASN A 1139 -8.27 13.25 2.39
CA ASN A 1139 -7.89 14.52 1.77
C ASN A 1139 -8.09 14.50 0.24
N ILE A 1140 -9.33 14.28 -0.21
CA ILE A 1140 -9.67 14.41 -1.64
C ILE A 1140 -9.86 15.91 -1.96
N TYR A 1141 -8.89 16.51 -2.65
CA TYR A 1141 -8.99 17.88 -3.18
C TYR A 1141 -9.29 17.88 -4.67
N SER A 1142 -9.65 19.06 -5.19
CA SER A 1142 -10.01 19.24 -6.60
C SER A 1142 -9.38 20.49 -7.19
N HIS A 1143 -9.06 20.43 -8.49
CA HIS A 1143 -8.53 21.56 -9.25
C HIS A 1143 -9.47 21.90 -10.41
N LEU A 1144 -9.63 23.19 -10.70
CA LEU A 1144 -10.07 23.60 -12.02
C LEU A 1144 -8.93 23.38 -13.00
N VAL A 1145 -9.21 22.70 -14.11
CA VAL A 1145 -8.23 22.41 -15.15
C VAL A 1145 -8.76 22.83 -16.50
N SER A 1146 -7.86 23.29 -17.37
CA SER A 1146 -8.14 23.43 -18.79
C SER A 1146 -7.36 22.40 -19.58
N PHE A 1147 -7.99 21.77 -20.56
CA PHE A 1147 -7.36 20.81 -21.45
C PHE A 1147 -7.87 20.98 -22.89
N GLY A 1148 -7.02 20.64 -23.85
CA GLY A 1148 -7.36 20.72 -25.27
C GLY A 1148 -8.23 19.55 -25.73
N THR A 1149 -8.79 19.66 -26.93
CA THR A 1149 -9.43 18.51 -27.60
C THR A 1149 -8.44 17.39 -27.96
N ASP A 1150 -7.13 17.67 -27.88
CA ASP A 1150 -6.05 16.67 -27.96
C ASP A 1150 -5.83 15.89 -26.66
N GLY A 1151 -6.59 16.18 -25.61
CA GLY A 1151 -6.57 15.48 -24.33
C GLY A 1151 -5.52 15.96 -23.32
N PHE A 1152 -4.60 16.83 -23.73
CA PHE A 1152 -3.53 17.31 -22.85
C PHE A 1152 -3.96 18.54 -22.03
N VAL A 1153 -3.54 18.59 -20.77
CA VAL A 1153 -3.78 19.73 -19.88
C VAL A 1153 -2.98 20.95 -20.36
N ARG A 1154 -3.57 22.13 -20.23
CA ARG A 1154 -2.97 23.43 -20.55
C ARG A 1154 -2.58 24.18 -19.28
N TRP A 1155 -3.48 24.18 -18.30
CA TRP A 1155 -3.25 24.77 -17.00
C TRP A 1155 -4.14 24.13 -15.94
N ARG A 1156 -3.72 24.25 -14.68
CA ARG A 1156 -4.43 23.85 -13.46
C ARG A 1156 -4.50 25.05 -12.50
N GLY A 1157 -5.63 25.25 -11.86
CA GLY A 1157 -5.79 26.18 -10.74
C GLY A 1157 -5.21 25.61 -9.44
N PRO A 1158 -5.14 26.40 -8.36
CA PRO A 1158 -4.82 25.90 -7.03
C PRO A 1158 -5.86 24.87 -6.57
N ALA A 1159 -5.45 23.98 -5.67
CA ALA A 1159 -6.36 22.99 -5.07
C ALA A 1159 -7.39 23.70 -4.19
N PHE A 1160 -8.68 23.37 -4.33
CA PHE A 1160 -9.71 23.83 -3.40
C PHE A 1160 -9.67 23.06 -2.08
N ALA A 1161 -10.09 23.73 -0.99
CA ALA A 1161 -10.04 23.22 0.37
C ALA A 1161 -10.84 21.92 0.59
N SER A 1162 -11.86 21.67 -0.22
CA SER A 1162 -12.64 20.43 -0.15
C SER A 1162 -13.03 19.92 -1.53
N ARG A 1163 -13.48 18.66 -1.58
CA ARG A 1163 -13.88 18.01 -2.83
C ARG A 1163 -15.09 18.71 -3.46
N GLN A 1164 -15.09 18.81 -4.79
CA GLN A 1164 -16.31 19.14 -5.53
C GLN A 1164 -17.42 18.12 -5.25
N GLY A 1165 -18.67 18.59 -5.11
CA GLY A 1165 -19.83 17.71 -5.05
C GLY A 1165 -19.93 16.85 -6.32
N GLN A 1166 -20.20 15.55 -6.18
CA GLN A 1166 -20.32 14.62 -7.32
C GLN A 1166 -21.58 14.83 -8.20
N ASP A 1167 -22.42 15.81 -7.86
CA ASP A 1167 -23.68 16.05 -8.55
C ASP A 1167 -23.52 16.82 -9.88
N TYR A 1168 -24.42 16.54 -10.82
CA TYR A 1168 -24.50 17.24 -12.10
C TYR A 1168 -24.77 18.73 -11.92
N GLY A 1169 -24.09 19.56 -12.71
CA GLY A 1169 -24.31 21.02 -12.77
C GLY A 1169 -23.42 21.85 -11.85
N ASN A 1170 -22.43 21.23 -11.19
CA ASN A 1170 -21.51 21.93 -10.28
C ASN A 1170 -20.40 22.73 -10.97
N LEU A 1171 -20.36 22.78 -12.31
CA LEU A 1171 -19.50 23.69 -13.08
C LEU A 1171 -20.33 24.46 -14.12
N LYS A 1172 -20.23 25.79 -14.10
CA LYS A 1172 -20.75 26.69 -15.14
C LYS A 1172 -19.64 27.62 -15.59
N VAL A 1173 -19.58 27.91 -16.89
CA VAL A 1173 -18.59 28.81 -17.48
C VAL A 1173 -19.26 29.84 -18.36
N ARG A 1174 -18.74 31.07 -18.38
CA ARG A 1174 -19.20 32.11 -19.29
C ARG A 1174 -18.05 33.02 -19.72
N LYS A 1175 -18.29 33.77 -20.78
CA LYS A 1175 -17.42 34.88 -21.20
C LYS A 1175 -17.94 36.18 -20.60
N ALA A 1176 -17.12 36.82 -19.76
CA ALA A 1176 -17.41 38.13 -19.21
C ALA A 1176 -17.46 39.23 -20.29
N ASP A 1177 -18.05 40.38 -19.96
CA ASP A 1177 -18.13 41.55 -20.84
C ASP A 1177 -16.76 42.05 -21.36
N LEU A 1178 -15.71 41.85 -20.57
CA LEU A 1178 -14.33 42.21 -20.92
C LEU A 1178 -13.64 41.17 -21.83
N GLY A 1179 -14.28 40.02 -22.05
CA GLY A 1179 -13.80 38.93 -22.90
C GLY A 1179 -13.17 37.76 -22.14
N ASN A 1180 -13.07 37.86 -20.82
CA ASN A 1180 -12.35 36.92 -19.95
C ASN A 1180 -13.25 35.76 -19.52
N LEU A 1181 -12.63 34.65 -19.12
CA LEU A 1181 -13.35 33.49 -18.60
C LEU A 1181 -13.81 33.76 -17.17
N GLU A 1182 -15.10 33.56 -16.91
CA GLU A 1182 -15.66 33.47 -15.56
C GLU A 1182 -16.18 32.06 -15.32
N ILE A 1183 -15.94 31.56 -14.11
CA ILE A 1183 -16.29 30.19 -13.71
C ILE A 1183 -17.08 30.23 -12.41
N GLN A 1184 -18.19 29.50 -12.38
CA GLN A 1184 -18.92 29.19 -11.16
C GLN A 1184 -18.73 27.70 -10.86
N THR A 1185 -18.31 27.39 -9.65
CA THR A 1185 -18.21 26.01 -9.16
C THR A 1185 -18.58 25.93 -7.69
N SER A 1186 -18.73 24.73 -7.16
CA SER A 1186 -19.00 24.53 -5.74
C SER A 1186 -18.30 23.29 -5.21
N THR A 1187 -17.87 23.36 -3.96
CA THR A 1187 -17.46 22.19 -3.18
C THR A 1187 -18.64 21.66 -2.38
N TYR A 1188 -18.46 20.57 -1.63
CA TYR A 1188 -19.46 20.13 -0.67
C TYR A 1188 -19.81 21.22 0.35
N SER A 1189 -18.85 22.06 0.73
CA SER A 1189 -18.99 23.01 1.83
C SER A 1189 -19.01 24.48 1.40
N SER A 1190 -18.76 24.80 0.12
CA SER A 1190 -18.64 26.19 -0.35
C SER A 1190 -19.11 26.43 -1.78
N ALA A 1191 -19.68 27.61 -1.99
CA ALA A 1191 -19.92 28.22 -3.30
C ALA A 1191 -18.69 29.02 -3.74
N ILE A 1192 -18.28 28.89 -5.01
CA ILE A 1192 -17.05 29.47 -5.56
C ILE A 1192 -17.35 30.21 -6.85
N TRP A 1193 -16.89 31.47 -6.94
CA TRP A 1193 -16.96 32.29 -8.14
C TRP A 1193 -15.57 32.82 -8.51
N VAL A 1194 -15.05 32.35 -9.64
CA VAL A 1194 -13.80 32.83 -10.24
C VAL A 1194 -14.15 33.90 -11.29
N HIS A 1195 -13.72 35.15 -11.09
CA HIS A 1195 -14.02 36.27 -11.99
C HIS A 1195 -12.87 37.26 -12.20
#